data_AF-A0A1H0PNI1-F1
#
_entry.id   AF-A0A1H0PNI1-F1
#
_cell.length_a   1.000
_cell.length_b   1.000
_cell.length_c   1.000
_cell.angle_alpha   90.00
_cell.angle_beta   90.00
_cell.angle_gamma   90.00
#
_symmetry.space_group_name_H-M   'P 1'
#
loop_
_entity.id
_entity.type
_entity.pdbx_description
1 polymer ?
#
loop_
_entity_poly.entity_id
_entity_poly.type
_entity_poly.pdbx_seq_one_letter_code
_entity_poly.pdbx_strand_id
1 'polypeptide(L)'
;MNDGVDSTKGDGVRRRTVLTTALGAAPLAMAGGIMGGGPASAAPTSHRTAVEGLTVEHRTNPLGVDAPHPRFGWRMASSARGRRQSAYRILVATAPDRLTPARADVWNSGRVTSPDSIAVRYAGPALNSSTRYHWTVTAWDETGRPVPTAPTAHFETGLLGTDGVAGWDGAQWIAMAGKQPNTPGAPLLRRQTRLTGRRVRDARLYISALGVYEAHVNGHRVTVQQGDETTHELLTPGWTNYDSTVNYFTYDVTDLVARERHQGQVTLAAVLGNGWYNGRVSDNSTYYSADGNRLALKAKLLVRYADGSEQTIVTAPGDDWKATDTGPYRADDIYDGQTYDARKELPGWTANDFDASGWAGVSAHDFTSRFPDAKLVAYPGESARLVPDWDRRPHSVTVHTGVTGQDGSPNGKGRIVVDAARTVTDPAAAATTAVTLRPGDTAVIDLGQNMVGVPRYTLRGPAGAQVVFKPGEMLNDDSAGADGPVGSVYRANLRAAKATSTYILKGDPEGETHEDTLTFYGFRYVSVTATDTVTLTDFTGRVATSALHDIGTITTDDTDVNQLISNVRWGQRGNYLWVPTDCPQRDERLGWTGDTQLFCNTGLYNADAVSFLSHFEDILIDSQKTYGQDGAQFTWVAPGSRYNQPVPASGWADCGVVVPWTVWQMSGDTTVIDRSWAAMKKYLDWIRQRTGDSYAGQGAIFGDWLAFQVTSTQLISDVYYGYSARLMADMARATGREDESRAYDELFSRIKRAFVAKYLVTDPTTGEATIRSSLGEAPPWTGGKPEDNSQTALLWVLKLGFYDTEAQRRHLVRSLAENIGNDEAYKEAHPDSTRVKYGENTLSVGFLGVNVLAPVLTDEGRVDLAYKLLHQDAMPSWLFSVRNGATTIWERWNSYSKEDGFGPVDMNSFNHYSYGAIMEWMYESMAGIAKDPEHPGFRHFFLRPHLDPTGKVTRVTGSHLSPYGEIVSQWRADDRKLTYRATVPPNTTATLHIPTADPSTVREARTPLSRVEGVEYLGFADGTASYRLPSGRYEVTSALA
;
A
#
# COMPACT_ATOMS: atom_id res chain seq x y z
N MET A 1 -71.48 -12.77 10.00
CA MET A 1 -72.87 -12.43 10.33
C MET A 1 -73.05 -10.96 10.07
N ASN A 2 -74.01 -10.65 9.20
CA ASN A 2 -74.84 -9.45 9.11
C ASN A 2 -74.14 -8.08 9.17
N ASP A 3 -74.12 -7.38 8.04
CA ASP A 3 -75.10 -6.32 7.66
C ASP A 3 -74.49 -4.96 8.10
N GLY A 4 -74.37 -3.91 7.31
CA GLY A 4 -74.95 -3.50 6.04
C GLY A 4 -75.04 -1.96 6.07
N VAL A 5 -74.97 -1.31 4.89
CA VAL A 5 -75.66 -0.05 4.53
C VAL A 5 -75.19 1.23 5.27
N ASP A 6 -75.08 2.45 4.71
CA ASP A 6 -74.98 3.07 3.38
C ASP A 6 -74.86 4.60 3.65
N SER A 7 -74.12 5.34 2.80
CA SER A 7 -74.27 6.78 2.49
C SER A 7 -74.02 7.83 3.62
N THR A 8 -73.45 9.03 3.48
CA THR A 8 -73.15 9.96 2.38
C THR A 8 -72.06 10.98 2.80
N LYS A 9 -71.20 11.33 1.81
CA LYS A 9 -70.55 12.63 1.45
C LYS A 9 -69.92 13.58 2.49
N GLY A 10 -68.69 14.02 2.17
CA GLY A 10 -68.16 15.34 2.57
C GLY A 10 -66.63 15.50 2.57
N ASP A 11 -66.02 15.62 1.39
CA ASP A 11 -64.74 16.25 0.98
C ASP A 11 -63.57 16.49 1.95
N GLY A 12 -62.35 16.10 1.52
CA GLY A 12 -61.08 16.60 2.10
C GLY A 12 -59.83 15.74 1.87
N VAL A 13 -59.35 15.68 0.63
CA VAL A 13 -58.01 15.26 0.10
C VAL A 13 -56.83 15.58 1.05
N ARG A 14 -55.74 14.81 1.24
CA ARG A 14 -55.23 13.48 0.83
C ARG A 14 -54.09 13.08 1.81
N ARG A 15 -54.01 11.79 2.12
CA ARG A 15 -53.01 11.06 2.93
C ARG A 15 -51.68 10.81 2.18
N ARG A 16 -50.60 10.48 2.91
CA ARG A 16 -50.09 9.08 3.02
C ARG A 16 -48.92 8.90 3.99
N THR A 17 -49.05 7.88 4.83
CA THR A 17 -48.09 7.33 5.80
C THR A 17 -48.12 5.79 5.65
N VAL A 18 -46.95 5.20 5.35
CA VAL A 18 -46.26 4.07 6.01
C VAL A 18 -46.98 2.76 6.45
N LEU A 19 -46.36 1.63 6.03
CA LEU A 19 -46.14 0.25 6.55
C LEU A 19 -47.27 -0.81 6.81
N THR A 20 -47.02 -2.03 6.24
CA THR A 20 -47.10 -3.46 6.71
C THR A 20 -48.26 -3.96 7.62
N THR A 21 -48.78 -5.21 7.61
CA THR A 21 -48.15 -6.57 7.63
C THR A 21 -49.22 -7.71 7.57
N ALA A 22 -48.78 -8.94 7.22
CA ALA A 22 -49.16 -10.28 7.77
C ALA A 22 -50.28 -11.22 7.18
N LEU A 23 -49.82 -12.41 6.73
CA LEU A 23 -50.20 -13.83 6.99
C LEU A 23 -51.55 -14.49 6.56
N GLY A 24 -51.46 -15.68 5.91
CA GLY A 24 -52.45 -16.79 6.05
C GLY A 24 -52.63 -17.83 4.91
N ALA A 25 -51.88 -18.96 4.97
CA ALA A 25 -52.15 -20.40 4.64
C ALA A 25 -52.89 -20.95 3.37
N ALA A 26 -52.46 -22.17 2.97
CA ALA A 26 -52.63 -22.94 1.71
C ALA A 26 -53.93 -23.78 1.52
N PRO A 27 -54.13 -24.45 0.34
CA PRO A 27 -53.81 -25.89 0.23
C PRO A 27 -53.25 -26.40 -1.14
N LEU A 28 -52.69 -27.61 -1.13
CA LEU A 28 -52.14 -28.40 -2.27
C LEU A 28 -53.19 -28.87 -3.30
N ALA A 29 -52.82 -28.93 -4.59
CA ALA A 29 -53.12 -30.03 -5.51
C ALA A 29 -52.26 -29.97 -6.80
N MET A 30 -52.02 -31.14 -7.39
CA MET A 30 -50.96 -31.51 -8.36
C MET A 30 -51.22 -31.19 -9.85
N ALA A 31 -50.09 -31.20 -10.58
CA ALA A 31 -49.88 -31.59 -12.00
C ALA A 31 -50.11 -30.56 -13.12
N GLY A 32 -49.07 -30.40 -13.95
CA GLY A 32 -49.14 -29.79 -15.28
C GLY A 32 -47.90 -28.95 -15.63
N GLY A 33 -46.87 -29.58 -16.20
CA GLY A 33 -45.72 -28.86 -16.71
C GLY A 33 -46.07 -28.04 -17.96
N ILE A 34 -45.41 -26.89 -18.12
CA ILE A 34 -45.05 -26.24 -19.39
C ILE A 34 -43.83 -25.35 -19.07
N MET A 35 -42.79 -25.48 -19.91
CA MET A 35 -41.57 -24.70 -19.86
C MET A 35 -41.85 -23.20 -20.01
N GLY A 36 -41.38 -22.38 -19.07
CA GLY A 36 -41.38 -20.92 -19.16
C GLY A 36 -39.95 -20.40 -19.36
N GLY A 37 -39.70 -19.77 -20.50
CA GLY A 37 -38.38 -19.41 -21.02
C GLY A 37 -37.55 -18.53 -20.10
N GLY A 38 -36.28 -18.93 -19.93
CA GLY A 38 -35.22 -18.05 -19.48
C GLY A 38 -35.00 -16.89 -20.47
N PRO A 39 -34.33 -15.82 -20.04
CA PRO A 39 -34.13 -14.65 -20.87
C PRO A 39 -33.38 -15.07 -22.13
N ALA A 40 -33.98 -14.78 -23.29
CA ALA A 40 -33.38 -15.04 -24.58
C ALA A 40 -31.99 -14.39 -24.63
N SER A 41 -31.00 -15.24 -24.90
CA SER A 41 -29.67 -14.86 -25.36
C SER A 41 -29.79 -13.74 -26.39
N ALA A 42 -29.33 -12.54 -26.06
CA ALA A 42 -29.03 -11.54 -27.06
C ALA A 42 -28.02 -12.15 -28.05
N ALA A 43 -28.30 -12.02 -29.34
CA ALA A 43 -27.39 -12.39 -30.42
C ALA A 43 -26.03 -11.68 -30.25
N PRO A 44 -24.91 -12.24 -30.75
CA PRO A 44 -23.58 -11.70 -30.52
C PRO A 44 -23.47 -10.29 -31.13
N THR A 45 -23.39 -9.29 -30.26
CA THR A 45 -22.98 -7.94 -30.62
C THR A 45 -21.58 -8.00 -31.22
N SER A 46 -21.39 -7.35 -32.37
CA SER A 46 -20.12 -7.22 -33.10
C SER A 46 -18.88 -7.25 -32.20
N HIS A 47 -17.88 -8.06 -32.55
CA HIS A 47 -16.55 -8.09 -31.93
C HIS A 47 -15.85 -6.72 -32.05
N ARG A 48 -16.21 -5.77 -31.18
CA ARG A 48 -15.62 -4.43 -31.18
C ARG A 48 -14.40 -4.42 -30.27
N THR A 49 -13.22 -4.37 -30.88
CA THR A 49 -12.01 -3.96 -30.17
C THR A 49 -12.14 -2.47 -29.84
N ALA A 50 -11.73 -2.07 -28.64
CA ALA A 50 -11.74 -0.68 -28.19
C ALA A 50 -10.46 -0.34 -27.43
N VAL A 51 -10.15 0.95 -27.33
CA VAL A 51 -9.09 1.47 -26.45
C VAL A 51 -9.74 2.09 -25.21
N GLU A 52 -9.20 1.77 -24.03
CA GLU A 52 -9.72 2.20 -22.73
C GLU A 52 -8.59 2.40 -21.71
N GLY A 53 -8.93 2.81 -20.48
CA GLY A 53 -7.97 2.93 -19.38
C GLY A 53 -6.84 3.92 -19.67
N LEU A 54 -7.17 5.10 -20.19
CA LEU A 54 -6.20 6.13 -20.56
C LEU A 54 -5.58 6.74 -19.31
N THR A 55 -4.25 6.68 -19.23
CA THR A 55 -3.49 7.22 -18.09
C THR A 55 -2.39 8.18 -18.54
N VAL A 56 -2.05 9.11 -17.66
CA VAL A 56 -0.84 9.93 -17.73
C VAL A 56 -0.11 9.77 -16.40
N GLU A 57 1.19 9.44 -16.43
CA GLU A 57 1.97 9.15 -15.22
C GLU A 57 1.29 8.10 -14.33
N HIS A 58 0.79 7.02 -14.96
CA HIS A 58 0.03 5.92 -14.33
C HIS A 58 -1.30 6.31 -13.66
N ARG A 59 -1.74 7.57 -13.77
CA ARG A 59 -2.98 8.08 -13.15
C ARG A 59 -4.05 8.41 -14.19
N THR A 60 -5.31 8.27 -13.81
CA THR A 60 -6.44 8.68 -14.65
C THR A 60 -6.70 10.17 -14.48
N ASN A 61 -6.68 10.93 -15.58
CA ASN A 61 -6.94 12.38 -15.60
C ASN A 61 -6.22 13.19 -14.50
N PRO A 62 -4.90 13.04 -14.32
CA PRO A 62 -4.19 13.63 -13.19
C PRO A 62 -4.17 15.16 -13.24
N LEU A 63 -4.22 15.77 -12.05
CA LEU A 63 -3.96 17.19 -11.82
C LEU A 63 -2.58 17.37 -11.19
N GLY A 64 -1.87 18.45 -11.56
CA GLY A 64 -0.56 18.76 -11.00
C GLY A 64 0.56 17.89 -11.55
N VAL A 65 0.60 17.65 -12.86
CA VAL A 65 1.69 16.90 -13.50
C VAL A 65 2.89 17.83 -13.74
N ASP A 66 4.01 17.58 -13.05
CA ASP A 66 5.26 18.33 -13.23
C ASP A 66 6.28 17.65 -14.14
N ALA A 67 5.97 16.44 -14.63
CA ALA A 67 6.81 15.77 -15.62
C ALA A 67 6.85 16.61 -16.92
N PRO A 68 8.02 17.06 -17.40
CA PRO A 68 8.11 17.83 -18.64
C PRO A 68 7.80 16.97 -19.88
N HIS A 69 8.02 15.67 -19.77
CA HIS A 69 7.71 14.66 -20.78
C HIS A 69 6.78 13.60 -20.17
N PRO A 70 5.50 13.94 -19.93
CA PRO A 70 4.58 13.02 -19.28
C PRO A 70 4.42 11.74 -20.09
N ARG A 71 4.22 10.62 -19.39
CA ARG A 71 4.13 9.26 -19.92
C ARG A 71 2.67 8.86 -20.10
N PHE A 72 2.27 8.54 -21.33
CA PHE A 72 0.92 8.08 -21.67
C PHE A 72 0.81 6.55 -21.57
N GLY A 73 -0.32 6.07 -21.07
CA GLY A 73 -0.67 4.64 -21.07
C GLY A 73 -2.10 4.42 -21.57
N TRP A 74 -2.35 3.27 -22.20
CA TRP A 74 -3.68 2.84 -22.60
C TRP A 74 -3.77 1.32 -22.72
N ARG A 75 -4.99 0.80 -22.52
CA ARG A 75 -5.34 -0.61 -22.65
C ARG A 75 -6.17 -0.85 -23.90
N MET A 76 -6.17 -2.07 -24.37
CA MET A 76 -7.07 -2.53 -25.43
C MET A 76 -8.03 -3.57 -24.87
N ALA A 77 -9.32 -3.45 -25.18
CA ALA A 77 -10.34 -4.44 -24.85
C ALA A 77 -10.84 -5.12 -26.12
N SER A 78 -10.99 -6.44 -26.10
CA SER A 78 -11.59 -7.19 -27.23
C SER A 78 -12.18 -8.51 -26.78
N SER A 79 -13.25 -8.94 -27.46
CA SER A 79 -13.78 -10.30 -27.37
C SER A 79 -13.17 -11.26 -28.39
N ALA A 80 -12.38 -10.75 -29.33
CA ALA A 80 -11.69 -11.56 -30.34
C ALA A 80 -10.31 -12.02 -29.81
N ARG A 81 -9.88 -13.20 -30.26
CA ARG A 81 -8.54 -13.73 -29.95
C ARG A 81 -7.47 -13.08 -30.84
N GLY A 82 -6.23 -13.07 -30.34
CA GLY A 82 -5.06 -12.68 -31.13
C GLY A 82 -4.93 -11.20 -31.45
N ARG A 83 -5.73 -10.34 -30.81
CA ARG A 83 -5.66 -8.88 -31.00
C ARG A 83 -4.35 -8.30 -30.48
N ARG A 84 -3.69 -7.51 -31.32
CA ARG A 84 -2.43 -6.83 -31.01
C ARG A 84 -2.40 -5.42 -31.61
N GLN A 85 -1.63 -4.53 -31.00
CA GLN A 85 -1.36 -3.22 -31.56
C GLN A 85 -0.18 -3.32 -32.54
N SER A 86 -0.32 -2.73 -33.74
CA SER A 86 0.77 -2.57 -34.71
C SER A 86 1.29 -1.13 -34.81
N ALA A 87 0.45 -0.15 -34.48
CA ALA A 87 0.79 1.26 -34.49
C ALA A 87 -0.14 2.06 -33.56
N TYR A 88 0.27 3.28 -33.21
CA TYR A 88 -0.57 4.24 -32.50
C TYR A 88 -0.42 5.66 -33.05
N ARG A 89 -1.33 6.55 -32.64
CA ARG A 89 -1.26 8.00 -32.81
C ARG A 89 -1.85 8.68 -31.59
N ILE A 90 -1.07 9.52 -30.94
CA ILE A 90 -1.50 10.38 -29.84
C ILE A 90 -1.76 11.78 -30.40
N LEU A 91 -2.90 12.35 -30.02
CA LEU A 91 -3.24 13.75 -30.25
C LEU A 91 -3.36 14.44 -28.89
N VAL A 92 -2.72 15.58 -28.74
CA VAL A 92 -2.83 16.47 -27.58
C VAL A 92 -3.26 17.84 -28.07
N ALA A 93 -4.22 18.45 -27.38
CA ALA A 93 -4.78 19.74 -27.73
C ALA A 93 -5.19 20.54 -26.49
N THR A 94 -5.36 21.84 -26.65
CA THR A 94 -5.86 22.74 -25.58
C THR A 94 -7.37 22.63 -25.34
N ALA A 95 -8.11 21.97 -26.26
CA ALA A 95 -9.55 21.76 -26.15
C ALA A 95 -9.98 20.42 -26.80
N PRO A 96 -11.06 19.77 -26.31
CA PRO A 96 -11.51 18.48 -26.85
C PRO A 96 -11.89 18.51 -28.34
N ASP A 97 -12.52 19.59 -28.81
CA ASP A 97 -12.98 19.75 -30.20
C ASP A 97 -11.84 19.92 -31.21
N ARG A 98 -10.61 20.15 -30.72
CA ARG A 98 -9.39 20.22 -31.52
C ARG A 98 -8.68 18.88 -31.69
N LEU A 99 -9.14 17.80 -31.05
CA LEU A 99 -8.53 16.46 -31.11
C LEU A 99 -8.78 15.74 -32.45
N THR A 100 -8.33 16.37 -33.54
CA THR A 100 -8.28 15.78 -34.88
C THR A 100 -6.87 15.97 -35.45
N PRO A 101 -6.40 15.08 -36.35
CA PRO A 101 -5.04 15.18 -36.88
C PRO A 101 -4.70 16.54 -37.53
N ALA A 102 -5.70 17.25 -38.06
CA ALA A 102 -5.53 18.55 -38.71
C ALA A 102 -5.67 19.76 -37.76
N ARG A 103 -6.17 19.57 -36.53
CA ARG A 103 -6.47 20.67 -35.59
C ARG A 103 -5.77 20.55 -34.23
N ALA A 104 -5.14 19.42 -33.92
CA ALA A 104 -4.41 19.24 -32.68
C ALA A 104 -3.30 20.29 -32.59
N ASP A 105 -3.46 21.23 -31.66
CA ASP A 105 -2.69 22.47 -31.56
C ASP A 105 -1.52 22.39 -30.58
N VAL A 106 -1.34 21.25 -29.90
CA VAL A 106 -0.23 21.01 -28.97
C VAL A 106 0.70 19.94 -29.53
N TRP A 107 0.19 18.72 -29.77
CA TRP A 107 1.00 17.63 -30.29
C TRP A 107 0.19 16.64 -31.12
N ASN A 108 0.80 16.15 -32.19
CA ASN A 108 0.32 15.02 -32.98
C ASN A 108 1.52 14.13 -33.24
N SER A 109 1.53 12.92 -32.69
CA SER A 109 2.67 12.00 -32.85
C SER A 109 2.85 11.47 -34.28
N GLY A 110 1.89 11.75 -35.18
CA GLY A 110 1.76 11.01 -36.43
C GLY A 110 1.38 9.56 -36.16
N ARG A 111 1.42 8.71 -37.20
CA ARG A 111 1.28 7.26 -37.01
C ARG A 111 2.66 6.70 -36.64
N VAL A 112 2.80 6.18 -35.44
CA VAL A 112 4.03 5.55 -34.94
C VAL A 112 3.85 4.04 -35.05
N THR A 113 4.70 3.36 -35.83
CA THR A 113 4.72 1.89 -35.92
C THR A 113 5.41 1.35 -34.68
N SER A 114 4.62 1.06 -33.64
CA SER A 114 5.11 0.46 -32.41
C SER A 114 3.97 -0.31 -31.70
N PRO A 115 4.28 -1.45 -31.06
CA PRO A 115 3.36 -2.17 -30.19
C PRO A 115 3.22 -1.53 -28.79
N ASP A 116 3.98 -0.49 -28.47
CA ASP A 116 4.02 0.09 -27.13
C ASP A 116 2.71 0.81 -26.78
N SER A 117 2.23 0.57 -25.56
CA SER A 117 1.02 1.19 -25.00
C SER A 117 1.18 1.56 -23.52
N ILE A 118 2.41 1.48 -23.02
CA ILE A 118 2.78 1.75 -21.62
C ILE A 118 3.87 2.80 -21.63
N ALA A 119 3.76 3.75 -20.71
CA ALA A 119 4.77 4.77 -20.44
C ALA A 119 5.30 5.50 -21.70
N VAL A 120 4.44 5.68 -22.72
CA VAL A 120 4.81 6.30 -23.99
C VAL A 120 5.07 7.78 -23.75
N ARG A 121 6.34 8.18 -23.86
CA ARG A 121 6.78 9.54 -23.51
C ARG A 121 6.21 10.59 -24.46
N TYR A 122 5.75 11.70 -23.90
CA TYR A 122 5.41 12.90 -24.64
C TYR A 122 6.64 13.47 -25.37
N ALA A 123 6.52 13.61 -26.69
CA ALA A 123 7.57 14.17 -27.56
C ALA A 123 7.11 15.43 -28.30
N GLY A 124 6.12 16.13 -27.77
CA GLY A 124 5.66 17.41 -28.31
C GLY A 124 6.45 18.61 -27.80
N PRO A 125 6.01 19.84 -28.14
CA PRO A 125 6.58 21.09 -27.63
C PRO A 125 6.52 21.19 -26.11
N ALA A 126 7.35 22.04 -25.50
CA ALA A 126 7.32 22.28 -24.06
C ALA A 126 5.90 22.63 -23.56
N LEU A 127 5.49 22.01 -22.46
CA LEU A 127 4.19 22.25 -21.83
C LEU A 127 4.24 23.53 -21.00
N ASN A 128 3.10 24.20 -20.89
CA ASN A 128 2.92 25.36 -20.04
C ASN A 128 2.48 24.92 -18.64
N SER A 129 2.84 25.69 -17.61
CA SER A 129 2.35 25.47 -16.25
C SER A 129 0.85 25.75 -16.14
N SER A 130 0.22 25.16 -15.12
CA SER A 130 -1.18 25.35 -14.77
C SER A 130 -2.16 25.14 -15.94
N THR A 131 -1.82 24.30 -16.92
CA THR A 131 -2.53 24.20 -18.19
C THR A 131 -3.15 22.82 -18.35
N ARG A 132 -4.46 22.79 -18.61
CA ARG A 132 -5.16 21.56 -18.95
C ARG A 132 -4.93 21.22 -20.41
N TYR A 133 -4.50 20.00 -20.64
CA TYR A 133 -4.33 19.40 -21.95
C TYR A 133 -5.33 18.26 -22.12
N HIS A 134 -6.02 18.25 -23.25
CA HIS A 134 -6.88 17.15 -23.65
C HIS A 134 -6.12 16.24 -24.60
N TRP A 135 -6.37 14.94 -24.54
CA TRP A 135 -5.72 14.00 -25.42
C TRP A 135 -6.61 12.81 -25.77
N THR A 136 -6.25 12.16 -26.87
CA THR A 136 -6.82 10.87 -27.28
C THR A 136 -5.76 10.07 -28.02
N VAL A 137 -5.99 8.77 -28.14
CA VAL A 137 -5.15 7.84 -28.88
C VAL A 137 -5.98 7.04 -29.87
N THR A 138 -5.42 6.83 -31.06
CA THR A 138 -5.91 5.85 -32.03
C THR A 138 -4.87 4.76 -32.17
N ALA A 139 -5.29 3.50 -31.99
CA ALA A 139 -4.46 2.32 -32.20
C ALA A 139 -4.83 1.64 -33.53
N TRP A 140 -3.87 0.93 -34.14
CA TRP A 140 -4.12 0.06 -35.29
C TRP A 140 -3.91 -1.39 -34.88
N ASP A 141 -4.81 -2.26 -35.34
CA ASP A 141 -4.74 -3.69 -35.07
C ASP A 141 -3.65 -4.40 -35.92
N GLU A 142 -3.51 -5.71 -35.73
CA GLU A 142 -2.56 -6.56 -36.45
C GLU A 142 -2.79 -6.62 -37.97
N THR A 143 -3.97 -6.23 -38.45
CA THR A 143 -4.31 -6.15 -39.89
C THR A 143 -4.10 -4.76 -40.47
N GLY A 144 -3.60 -3.81 -39.66
CA GLY A 144 -3.41 -2.42 -40.05
C GLY A 144 -4.70 -1.63 -40.12
N ARG A 145 -5.79 -2.11 -39.52
CA ARG A 145 -7.07 -1.38 -39.43
C ARG A 145 -7.11 -0.53 -38.16
N PRO A 146 -7.59 0.72 -38.21
CA PRO A 146 -7.74 1.53 -37.02
C PRO A 146 -8.83 0.95 -36.11
N VAL A 147 -8.49 0.82 -34.83
CA VAL A 147 -9.46 0.57 -33.74
C VAL A 147 -10.23 1.88 -33.50
N PRO A 148 -11.53 1.83 -33.13
CA PRO A 148 -12.26 3.03 -32.72
C PRO A 148 -11.45 3.89 -31.75
N THR A 149 -11.33 5.19 -32.07
CA THR A 149 -10.56 6.16 -31.28
C THR A 149 -11.02 6.15 -29.84
N ALA A 150 -10.06 6.23 -28.92
CA ALA A 150 -10.33 6.28 -27.49
C ALA A 150 -11.21 7.48 -27.11
N PRO A 151 -11.97 7.39 -26.01
CA PRO A 151 -12.58 8.56 -25.38
C PRO A 151 -11.53 9.67 -25.13
N THR A 152 -11.98 10.92 -25.13
CA THR A 152 -11.12 12.04 -24.73
C THR A 152 -10.76 11.92 -23.25
N ALA A 153 -9.47 11.94 -22.95
CA ALA A 153 -8.92 12.09 -21.61
C ALA A 153 -8.26 13.46 -21.47
N HIS A 154 -7.79 13.79 -20.28
CA HIS A 154 -7.02 15.01 -20.04
C HIS A 154 -5.91 14.77 -19.02
N PHE A 155 -5.01 15.73 -18.90
CA PHE A 155 -4.13 15.90 -17.74
C PHE A 155 -3.92 17.40 -17.55
N GLU A 156 -3.57 17.82 -16.35
CA GLU A 156 -3.30 19.22 -16.06
C GLU A 156 -1.93 19.37 -15.43
N THR A 157 -1.10 20.24 -16.01
CA THR A 157 0.24 20.50 -15.48
C THR A 157 0.18 21.23 -14.15
N GLY A 158 1.17 20.94 -13.31
CA GLY A 158 1.43 21.71 -12.09
C GLY A 158 2.14 23.02 -12.41
N LEU A 159 3.08 23.40 -11.56
CA LEU A 159 3.88 24.61 -11.69
C LEU A 159 5.14 24.38 -12.53
N LEU A 160 5.52 23.12 -12.83
CA LEU A 160 6.68 22.66 -13.59
C LEU A 160 8.06 23.02 -13.00
N GLY A 161 8.17 24.15 -12.31
CA GLY A 161 9.36 24.58 -11.60
C GLY A 161 9.53 23.87 -10.27
N THR A 162 10.76 23.46 -9.95
CA THR A 162 11.10 22.75 -8.70
C THR A 162 11.84 23.62 -7.69
N ASP A 163 12.18 24.86 -8.02
CA ASP A 163 12.91 25.82 -7.17
C ASP A 163 12.04 26.48 -6.08
N GLY A 164 10.74 26.20 -6.08
CA GLY A 164 9.77 26.84 -5.19
C GLY A 164 9.53 28.32 -5.48
N VAL A 165 9.97 28.84 -6.63
CA VAL A 165 9.81 30.24 -7.05
C VAL A 165 9.10 30.32 -8.40
N ALA A 166 9.57 29.59 -9.41
CA ALA A 166 8.96 29.55 -10.72
C ALA A 166 7.52 29.00 -10.64
N GLY A 167 6.58 29.72 -11.26
CA GLY A 167 5.15 29.37 -11.24
C GLY A 167 4.40 29.70 -9.95
N TRP A 168 5.08 30.12 -8.87
CA TRP A 168 4.44 30.47 -7.59
C TRP A 168 3.93 31.92 -7.50
N ASP A 169 4.15 32.74 -8.53
CA ASP A 169 3.67 34.13 -8.64
C ASP A 169 3.97 35.00 -7.41
N GLY A 170 5.15 34.81 -6.82
CA GLY A 170 5.59 35.54 -5.64
C GLY A 170 5.11 34.96 -4.31
N ALA A 171 4.41 33.81 -4.29
CA ALA A 171 4.08 33.12 -3.05
C ALA A 171 5.33 32.78 -2.24
N GLN A 172 5.31 33.09 -0.95
CA GLN A 172 6.35 32.83 0.03
C GLN A 172 5.84 31.88 1.11
N TRP A 173 6.77 31.21 1.78
CA TRP A 173 6.47 30.50 3.02
C TRP A 173 6.11 31.52 4.11
N ILE A 174 4.89 31.44 4.64
CA ILE A 174 4.40 32.30 5.72
C ILE A 174 4.12 31.49 6.99
N ALA A 175 4.38 32.09 8.14
CA ALA A 175 4.13 31.51 9.45
C ALA A 175 3.44 32.54 10.35
N MET A 176 2.70 32.08 11.38
CA MET A 176 2.09 32.97 12.36
C MET A 176 3.17 33.82 13.07
N ALA A 177 2.97 35.13 13.13
CA ALA A 177 3.89 36.02 13.84
C ALA A 177 3.79 35.80 15.36
N GLY A 178 4.94 35.69 16.04
CA GLY A 178 5.02 35.50 17.49
C GLY A 178 4.78 34.08 18.00
N LYS A 179 4.23 33.16 17.18
CA LYS A 179 4.06 31.76 17.54
C LYS A 179 5.42 31.10 17.78
N GLN A 180 5.62 30.61 18.99
CA GLN A 180 6.78 29.78 19.33
C GLN A 180 6.47 28.31 19.04
N PRO A 181 7.44 27.53 18.50
CA PRO A 181 7.28 26.09 18.35
C PRO A 181 6.93 25.40 19.69
N ASN A 182 6.31 24.22 19.61
CA ASN A 182 5.91 23.40 20.77
C ASN A 182 5.00 24.08 21.81
N THR A 183 4.47 25.27 21.54
CA THR A 183 3.44 25.90 22.39
C THR A 183 2.03 25.41 22.02
N PRO A 184 1.10 25.29 22.99
CA PRO A 184 -0.24 24.76 22.72
C PRO A 184 -1.00 25.54 21.62
N GLY A 185 -1.81 24.84 20.84
CA GLY A 185 -2.62 25.45 19.77
C GLY A 185 -1.99 25.32 18.39
N ALA A 186 -2.66 24.62 17.48
CA ALA A 186 -2.32 24.60 16.06
C ALA A 186 -2.56 26.00 15.44
N PRO A 187 -1.66 26.53 14.61
CA PRO A 187 -1.91 27.76 13.87
C PRO A 187 -3.07 27.62 12.86
N LEU A 188 -4.05 28.49 12.97
CA LEU A 188 -5.13 28.71 12.00
C LEU A 188 -4.77 29.97 11.21
N LEU A 189 -4.61 29.85 9.88
CA LEU A 189 -4.28 30.96 8.99
C LEU A 189 -5.45 31.23 8.05
N ARG A 190 -5.77 32.50 7.80
CA ARG A 190 -6.78 32.89 6.80
C ARG A 190 -6.41 34.17 6.06
N ARG A 191 -6.92 34.30 4.83
CA ARG A 191 -6.96 35.53 4.06
C ARG A 191 -8.29 35.61 3.31
N GLN A 192 -8.99 36.72 3.49
CA GLN A 192 -10.16 37.09 2.71
C GLN A 192 -9.75 38.19 1.73
N THR A 193 -10.11 38.07 0.46
CA THR A 193 -9.78 39.06 -0.57
C THR A 193 -10.88 39.20 -1.60
N ARG A 194 -10.89 40.34 -2.30
CA ARG A 194 -11.88 40.65 -3.31
C ARG A 194 -11.50 40.02 -4.65
N LEU A 195 -12.47 39.38 -5.29
CA LEU A 195 -12.39 38.96 -6.69
C LEU A 195 -12.76 40.14 -7.61
N THR A 196 -12.32 40.10 -8.86
CA THR A 196 -12.59 41.17 -9.85
C THR A 196 -14.07 41.30 -10.24
N GLY A 197 -14.95 40.44 -9.71
CA GLY A 197 -16.39 40.42 -9.99
C GLY A 197 -16.76 39.80 -11.34
N ARG A 198 -15.77 39.30 -12.09
CA ARG A 198 -15.97 38.62 -13.37
C ARG A 198 -16.43 37.17 -13.14
N ARG A 199 -17.10 36.58 -14.12
CA ARG A 199 -17.54 35.18 -14.05
C ARG A 199 -16.33 34.24 -14.06
N VAL A 200 -16.17 33.45 -13.00
CA VAL A 200 -15.12 32.42 -12.90
C VAL A 200 -15.33 31.33 -13.94
N ARG A 201 -14.26 30.97 -14.65
CA ARG A 201 -14.19 29.85 -15.59
C ARG A 201 -13.62 28.61 -14.92
N ASP A 202 -12.46 28.77 -14.27
CA ASP A 202 -11.79 27.73 -13.48
C ASP A 202 -11.00 28.36 -12.33
N ALA A 203 -10.77 27.59 -11.27
CA ALA A 203 -9.87 27.95 -10.19
C ALA A 203 -9.04 26.76 -9.71
N ARG A 204 -7.77 27.00 -9.41
CA ARG A 204 -6.81 26.00 -8.92
C ARG A 204 -6.10 26.48 -7.66
N LEU A 205 -6.04 25.60 -6.65
CA LEU A 205 -5.24 25.82 -5.46
C LEU A 205 -3.97 24.95 -5.52
N TYR A 206 -2.82 25.61 -5.54
CA TYR A 206 -1.51 25.01 -5.34
C TYR A 206 -1.08 25.26 -3.89
N ILE A 207 -0.76 24.22 -3.13
CA ILE A 207 -0.56 24.37 -1.68
C ILE A 207 0.41 23.33 -1.12
N SER A 208 1.21 23.76 -0.15
CA SER A 208 2.13 22.94 0.63
C SER A 208 2.28 23.50 2.05
N ALA A 209 2.84 22.69 2.95
CA ALA A 209 3.15 23.07 4.32
C ALA A 209 4.51 22.54 4.77
N LEU A 210 5.16 23.29 5.66
CA LEU A 210 6.18 22.75 6.57
C LEU A 210 5.46 22.31 7.83
N GLY A 211 5.29 20.99 7.98
CA GLY A 211 4.30 20.36 8.84
C GLY A 211 3.25 19.65 7.99
N VAL A 212 2.01 19.65 8.45
CA VAL A 212 0.83 19.18 7.68
C VAL A 212 -0.26 20.25 7.67
N TYR A 213 -1.21 20.16 6.75
CA TYR A 213 -2.29 21.13 6.64
C TYR A 213 -3.67 20.53 6.39
N GLU A 214 -4.69 21.28 6.80
CA GLU A 214 -6.08 21.11 6.37
C GLU A 214 -6.56 22.41 5.70
N ALA A 215 -6.80 22.38 4.40
CA ALA A 215 -7.15 23.57 3.61
C ALA A 215 -8.66 23.77 3.43
N HIS A 216 -9.07 25.03 3.38
CA HIS A 216 -10.45 25.45 3.18
C HIS A 216 -10.54 26.60 2.16
N VAL A 217 -11.63 26.59 1.40
CA VAL A 217 -12.01 27.69 0.50
C VAL A 217 -13.47 28.04 0.77
N ASN A 218 -13.75 29.31 1.09
CA ASN A 218 -15.10 29.81 1.34
C ASN A 218 -15.91 28.97 2.35
N GLY A 219 -15.30 28.59 3.47
CA GLY A 219 -15.97 27.80 4.51
C GLY A 219 -15.99 26.29 4.27
N HIS A 220 -15.57 25.82 3.09
CA HIS A 220 -15.58 24.40 2.73
C HIS A 220 -14.17 23.80 2.78
N ARG A 221 -14.02 22.67 3.48
CA ARG A 221 -12.78 21.88 3.47
C ARG A 221 -12.54 21.36 2.05
N VAL A 222 -11.29 21.47 1.59
CA VAL A 222 -10.89 20.97 0.27
C VAL A 222 -10.99 19.44 0.25
N THR A 223 -11.56 18.90 -0.82
CA THR A 223 -11.74 17.46 -1.06
C THR A 223 -11.05 17.03 -2.34
N VAL A 224 -10.75 15.73 -2.45
CA VAL A 224 -10.20 15.10 -3.65
C VAL A 224 -11.14 14.05 -4.20
N GLN A 225 -11.09 13.81 -5.51
CA GLN A 225 -11.90 12.78 -6.16
C GLN A 225 -11.45 11.37 -5.71
N GLN A 226 -12.41 10.49 -5.43
CA GLN A 226 -12.19 9.05 -5.22
C GLN A 226 -13.36 8.29 -5.84
N GLY A 227 -13.11 7.65 -6.98
CA GLY A 227 -14.18 7.07 -7.79
C GLY A 227 -15.14 8.16 -8.27
N ASP A 228 -16.45 7.98 -8.06
CA ASP A 228 -17.50 8.94 -8.41
C ASP A 228 -17.79 9.96 -7.29
N GLU A 229 -17.18 9.80 -6.11
CA GLU A 229 -17.37 10.65 -4.94
C GLU A 229 -16.11 11.49 -4.61
N THR A 230 -16.20 12.33 -3.58
CA THR A 230 -15.05 13.04 -3.04
C THR A 230 -14.77 12.62 -1.60
N THR A 231 -13.49 12.67 -1.22
CA THR A 231 -13.02 12.32 0.13
C THR A 231 -12.05 13.38 0.66
N HIS A 232 -11.61 13.19 1.89
CA HIS A 232 -10.55 13.98 2.52
C HIS A 232 -9.22 13.23 2.52
N GLU A 233 -8.15 13.99 2.33
CA GLU A 233 -6.80 13.54 2.57
C GLU A 233 -6.44 13.67 4.06
N LEU A 234 -5.54 12.80 4.51
CA LEU A 234 -5.02 12.78 5.88
C LEU A 234 -3.54 13.15 5.85
N LEU A 235 -3.14 14.15 6.64
CA LEU A 235 -1.74 14.56 6.85
C LEU A 235 -1.01 15.04 5.58
N THR A 236 -1.67 15.80 4.71
CA THR A 236 -1.03 16.48 3.56
C THR A 236 0.02 17.50 4.01
N PRO A 237 1.18 17.64 3.34
CA PRO A 237 1.57 17.06 2.06
C PRO A 237 2.35 15.73 2.16
N GLY A 238 2.25 15.02 3.29
CA GLY A 238 2.98 13.78 3.54
C GLY A 238 4.39 13.98 4.07
N TRP A 239 5.18 12.90 4.01
CA TRP A 239 6.53 12.86 4.56
C TRP A 239 7.59 12.69 3.47
N THR A 240 8.60 13.56 3.50
CA THR A 240 9.81 13.53 2.68
C THR A 240 11.00 13.99 3.52
N ASN A 241 12.21 13.96 2.96
CA ASN A 241 13.34 14.69 3.50
C ASN A 241 13.13 16.19 3.26
N TYR A 242 12.52 16.92 4.20
CA TYR A 242 12.17 18.33 4.03
C TYR A 242 13.38 19.23 3.71
N ASP A 243 14.60 18.80 4.05
CA ASP A 243 15.86 19.46 3.71
C ASP A 243 16.30 19.27 2.25
N SER A 244 15.66 18.37 1.51
CA SER A 244 15.96 18.04 0.11
C SER A 244 14.76 18.24 -0.82
N THR A 245 13.59 17.77 -0.42
CA THR A 245 12.37 17.79 -1.24
C THR A 245 11.15 18.00 -0.35
N VAL A 246 10.26 18.91 -0.76
CA VAL A 246 8.93 19.13 -0.18
C VAL A 246 7.90 18.97 -1.28
N ASN A 247 6.79 18.27 -1.00
CA ASN A 247 5.72 18.10 -1.99
C ASN A 247 4.72 19.25 -1.92
N TYR A 248 4.12 19.61 -3.05
CA TYR A 248 2.90 20.42 -3.11
C TYR A 248 1.78 19.67 -3.85
N PHE A 249 0.55 20.09 -3.60
CA PHE A 249 -0.66 19.52 -4.20
C PHE A 249 -1.39 20.56 -5.05
N THR A 250 -2.13 20.07 -6.04
CA THR A 250 -2.99 20.87 -6.92
C THR A 250 -4.43 20.41 -6.77
N TYR A 251 -5.33 21.34 -6.44
CA TYR A 251 -6.76 21.06 -6.29
C TYR A 251 -7.59 21.88 -7.27
N ASP A 252 -8.62 21.26 -7.85
CA ASP A 252 -9.70 21.98 -8.52
C ASP A 252 -10.67 22.52 -7.47
N VAL A 253 -10.68 23.85 -7.29
CA VAL A 253 -11.55 24.55 -6.33
C VAL A 253 -12.56 25.44 -7.06
N THR A 254 -12.76 25.21 -8.37
CA THR A 254 -13.65 26.03 -9.22
C THR A 254 -15.01 26.19 -8.60
N ASP A 255 -15.61 25.09 -8.17
CA ASP A 255 -16.95 25.07 -7.58
C ASP A 255 -17.01 25.80 -6.23
N LEU A 256 -15.96 25.69 -5.40
CA LEU A 256 -15.91 26.38 -4.11
C LEU A 256 -15.79 27.90 -4.26
N VAL A 257 -15.15 28.37 -5.33
CA VAL A 257 -15.03 29.79 -5.65
C VAL A 257 -16.27 30.30 -6.38
N ALA A 258 -16.86 29.52 -7.29
CA ALA A 258 -17.95 29.95 -8.15
C ALA A 258 -19.35 29.89 -7.50
N ARG A 259 -19.58 28.98 -6.55
CA ARG A 259 -20.89 28.78 -5.88
C ARG A 259 -21.23 29.86 -4.85
N GLU A 260 -20.29 30.74 -4.53
CA GLU A 260 -20.40 31.65 -3.40
C GLU A 260 -21.48 32.73 -3.60
N ARG A 261 -22.35 32.88 -2.60
CA ARG A 261 -23.45 33.87 -2.62
C ARG A 261 -22.94 35.31 -2.48
N HIS A 262 -21.78 35.49 -1.85
CA HIS A 262 -21.10 36.78 -1.68
C HIS A 262 -20.31 37.10 -2.96
N GLN A 263 -21.02 37.54 -4.00
CA GLN A 263 -20.45 37.84 -5.32
C GLN A 263 -19.28 38.83 -5.21
N GLY A 264 -18.06 38.33 -5.38
CA GLY A 264 -16.86 39.15 -5.45
C GLY A 264 -15.86 39.01 -4.31
N GLN A 265 -15.93 37.97 -3.47
CA GLN A 265 -14.88 37.67 -2.49
C GLN A 265 -14.49 36.19 -2.49
N VAL A 266 -13.29 35.90 -1.99
CA VAL A 266 -12.81 34.55 -1.69
C VAL A 266 -12.04 34.55 -0.38
N THR A 267 -12.27 33.53 0.45
CA THR A 267 -11.49 33.25 1.64
C THR A 267 -10.69 31.97 1.45
N LEU A 268 -9.38 32.06 1.62
CA LEU A 268 -8.48 30.92 1.79
C LEU A 268 -8.18 30.77 3.29
N ALA A 269 -8.27 29.55 3.79
CA ALA A 269 -7.93 29.24 5.17
C ALA A 269 -7.22 27.89 5.29
N ALA A 270 -6.37 27.74 6.30
CA ALA A 270 -5.69 26.48 6.60
C ALA A 270 -5.43 26.31 8.10
N VAL A 271 -5.56 25.09 8.59
CA VAL A 271 -4.98 24.65 9.87
C VAL A 271 -3.61 24.07 9.58
N LEU A 272 -2.60 24.36 10.41
CA LEU A 272 -1.27 23.75 10.33
C LEU A 272 -1.01 22.84 11.53
N GLY A 273 -0.65 21.58 11.30
CA GLY A 273 -0.20 20.63 12.31
C GLY A 273 1.30 20.35 12.24
N ASN A 274 1.84 19.76 13.30
CA ASN A 274 3.26 19.40 13.44
C ASN A 274 3.71 18.37 12.41
N GLY A 275 2.88 17.34 12.19
CA GLY A 275 3.19 16.23 11.29
C GLY A 275 4.58 15.64 11.52
N TRP A 276 5.22 15.19 10.43
CA TRP A 276 6.61 14.69 10.50
C TRP A 276 7.66 15.81 10.61
N TYR A 277 7.32 17.07 10.31
CA TYR A 277 8.30 18.16 10.37
C TYR A 277 8.77 18.48 11.80
N ASN A 278 7.88 18.32 12.79
CA ASN A 278 8.16 18.51 14.20
C ASN A 278 7.98 17.24 15.05
N GLY A 279 7.36 16.20 14.51
CA GLY A 279 7.12 14.96 15.24
C GLY A 279 8.42 14.22 15.59
N ARG A 280 8.44 13.56 16.75
CA ARG A 280 9.58 12.76 17.24
C ARG A 280 9.98 11.62 16.29
N VAL A 281 9.11 11.27 15.36
CA VAL A 281 9.37 10.33 14.26
C VAL A 281 10.57 10.72 13.41
N SER A 282 10.80 12.02 13.24
CA SER A 282 11.89 12.56 12.41
C SER A 282 13.13 12.96 13.21
N ASP A 283 13.22 12.55 14.47
CA ASP A 283 14.40 12.80 15.32
C ASP A 283 15.69 12.37 14.58
N ASN A 284 16.81 13.06 14.78
CA ASN A 284 18.07 12.83 14.05
C ASN A 284 18.04 13.06 12.50
N SER A 285 16.97 13.61 11.94
CA SER A 285 17.01 14.23 10.61
C SER A 285 17.66 15.62 10.67
N THR A 286 18.15 16.15 9.54
CA THR A 286 18.78 17.49 9.50
C THR A 286 17.80 18.64 9.74
N TYR A 287 16.50 18.41 9.50
CA TYR A 287 15.45 19.41 9.63
C TYR A 287 14.77 19.40 11.02
N TYR A 288 14.77 18.26 11.71
CA TYR A 288 14.15 18.15 13.03
C TYR A 288 14.87 19.01 14.08
N SER A 289 14.10 19.50 15.05
CA SER A 289 14.58 20.23 16.22
C SER A 289 13.76 19.82 17.44
N ALA A 290 14.43 19.45 18.54
CA ALA A 290 13.75 19.12 19.80
C ALA A 290 13.02 20.33 20.41
N ASP A 291 13.51 21.55 20.14
CA ASP A 291 12.84 22.79 20.51
C ASP A 291 11.64 23.10 19.60
N GLY A 292 11.48 22.34 18.51
CA GLY A 292 10.47 22.51 17.46
C GLY A 292 10.87 23.51 16.39
N ASN A 293 10.29 23.38 15.20
CA ASN A 293 10.38 24.33 14.11
C ASN A 293 9.09 25.14 13.98
N ARG A 294 9.18 26.34 13.40
CA ARG A 294 7.99 27.13 13.05
C ARG A 294 7.25 26.42 11.90
N LEU A 295 5.94 26.26 12.03
CA LEU A 295 5.11 25.74 10.94
C LEU A 295 4.90 26.83 9.89
N ALA A 296 4.82 26.44 8.62
CA ALA A 296 4.62 27.38 7.53
C ALA A 296 3.65 26.87 6.46
N LEU A 297 2.94 27.79 5.83
CA LEU A 297 2.09 27.57 4.67
C LEU A 297 2.70 28.23 3.45
N LYS A 298 2.62 27.57 2.29
CA LYS A 298 2.85 28.21 0.99
C LYS A 298 1.71 27.83 0.06
N ALA A 299 1.00 28.83 -0.47
CA ALA A 299 -0.14 28.59 -1.33
C ALA A 299 -0.28 29.65 -2.43
N LYS A 300 -0.83 29.23 -3.56
CA LYS A 300 -1.25 30.04 -4.70
C LYS A 300 -2.64 29.57 -5.14
N LEU A 301 -3.64 30.43 -5.08
CA LEU A 301 -4.92 30.26 -5.75
C LEU A 301 -4.88 31.02 -7.08
N LEU A 302 -5.02 30.31 -8.19
CA LEU A 302 -5.17 30.87 -9.54
C LEU A 302 -6.65 30.83 -9.93
N VAL A 303 -7.23 31.99 -10.22
CA VAL A 303 -8.60 32.14 -10.71
C VAL A 303 -8.55 32.65 -12.15
N ARG A 304 -9.17 31.91 -13.06
CA ARG A 304 -9.32 32.32 -14.46
C ARG A 304 -10.77 32.66 -14.75
N TYR A 305 -10.98 33.76 -15.45
CA TYR A 305 -12.31 34.29 -15.75
C TYR A 305 -12.74 33.97 -17.17
N ALA A 306 -14.04 34.02 -17.42
CA ALA A 306 -14.64 33.71 -18.72
C ALA A 306 -14.21 34.68 -19.84
N ASP A 307 -13.72 35.86 -19.51
CA ASP A 307 -13.18 36.85 -20.45
C ASP A 307 -11.68 36.66 -20.76
N GLY A 308 -11.06 35.63 -20.18
CA GLY A 308 -9.64 35.30 -20.38
C GLY A 308 -8.68 35.99 -19.42
N SER A 309 -9.14 36.86 -18.53
CA SER A 309 -8.31 37.44 -17.47
C SER A 309 -8.02 36.44 -16.34
N GLU A 310 -6.95 36.67 -15.59
CA GLU A 310 -6.54 35.86 -14.45
C GLU A 310 -6.33 36.72 -13.21
N GLN A 311 -6.52 36.13 -12.03
CA GLN A 311 -6.19 36.72 -10.74
C GLN A 311 -5.54 35.65 -9.86
N THR A 312 -4.48 36.03 -9.16
CA THR A 312 -3.78 35.15 -8.22
C THR A 312 -3.87 35.68 -6.80
N ILE A 313 -4.08 34.77 -5.86
CA ILE A 313 -4.06 35.04 -4.42
C ILE A 313 -2.96 34.17 -3.84
N VAL A 314 -1.94 34.77 -3.23
CA VAL A 314 -0.74 34.07 -2.77
C VAL A 314 -0.53 34.22 -1.26
N THR A 315 0.27 33.34 -0.69
CA THR A 315 0.84 33.52 0.65
C THR A 315 1.99 34.52 0.57
N ALA A 316 1.85 35.69 1.20
CA ALA A 316 2.92 36.67 1.30
C ALA A 316 2.80 37.45 2.63
N PRO A 317 3.92 37.86 3.25
CA PRO A 317 3.88 38.76 4.41
C PRO A 317 3.26 40.12 4.03
N GLY A 318 2.51 40.72 4.95
CA GLY A 318 1.89 42.04 4.75
C GLY A 318 0.60 42.03 3.92
N ASP A 319 0.21 40.88 3.36
CA ASP A 319 -0.85 40.73 2.36
C ASP A 319 -2.24 40.38 2.97
N ASP A 320 -2.57 41.01 4.11
CA ASP A 320 -3.79 40.79 4.92
C ASP A 320 -4.01 39.37 5.47
N TRP A 321 -3.02 38.47 5.33
CA TRP A 321 -3.05 37.18 6.03
C TRP A 321 -3.08 37.38 7.55
N LYS A 322 -4.02 36.68 8.19
CA LYS A 322 -4.24 36.67 9.64
C LYS A 322 -4.06 35.27 10.19
N ALA A 323 -3.57 35.18 11.42
CA ALA A 323 -3.33 33.92 12.10
C ALA A 323 -3.69 33.95 13.58
N THR A 324 -4.14 32.81 14.12
CA THR A 324 -4.34 32.60 15.55
C THR A 324 -4.01 31.16 15.93
N ASP A 325 -3.61 30.92 17.16
CA ASP A 325 -3.42 29.59 17.76
C ASP A 325 -4.41 29.34 18.91
N THR A 326 -5.46 30.16 18.99
CA THR A 326 -6.48 30.10 20.04
C THR A 326 -7.58 29.06 19.76
N GLY A 327 -7.57 28.48 18.56
CA GLY A 327 -8.56 27.51 18.08
C GLY A 327 -8.56 26.16 18.80
N PRO A 328 -9.36 25.21 18.31
CA PRO A 328 -9.71 24.01 19.05
C PRO A 328 -8.63 22.93 19.08
N TYR A 329 -7.74 22.86 18.09
CA TYR A 329 -6.61 21.92 18.06
C TYR A 329 -5.57 22.35 19.10
N ARG A 330 -5.50 21.68 20.26
CA ARG A 330 -4.65 22.10 21.38
C ARG A 330 -3.28 21.43 21.39
N ALA A 331 -3.21 20.20 20.90
CA ALA A 331 -1.99 19.45 20.70
C ALA A 331 -2.20 18.42 19.58
N ASP A 332 -1.14 18.13 18.83
CA ASP A 332 -1.10 17.13 17.78
C ASP A 332 0.33 16.59 17.63
N ASP A 333 0.45 15.28 17.48
CA ASP A 333 1.69 14.57 17.18
C ASP A 333 1.36 13.21 16.53
N ILE A 334 2.25 12.71 15.68
CA ILE A 334 2.05 11.44 14.97
C ILE A 334 1.99 10.25 15.94
N TYR A 335 2.83 10.23 16.99
CA TYR A 335 2.86 9.14 17.96
C TYR A 335 1.89 9.33 19.11
N ASP A 336 1.77 10.56 19.61
CA ASP A 336 1.03 10.81 20.85
C ASP A 336 -0.47 11.02 20.63
N GLY A 337 -0.87 11.46 19.43
CA GLY A 337 -2.25 11.70 19.04
C GLY A 337 -2.66 13.17 19.11
N GLN A 338 -3.95 13.45 19.27
CA GLN A 338 -4.52 14.79 19.17
C GLN A 338 -5.38 15.15 20.39
N THR A 339 -5.31 16.40 20.83
CA THR A 339 -6.24 16.99 21.81
C THR A 339 -7.05 18.10 21.14
N TYR A 340 -8.36 17.97 21.16
CA TYR A 340 -9.30 18.93 20.58
C TYR A 340 -10.26 19.47 21.64
N ASP A 341 -10.32 20.79 21.80
CA ASP A 341 -11.21 21.49 22.72
C ASP A 341 -12.32 22.22 21.94
N ALA A 342 -13.50 21.62 21.85
CA ALA A 342 -14.60 22.13 21.05
C ALA A 342 -15.14 23.48 21.57
N ARG A 343 -14.89 23.82 22.84
CA ARG A 343 -15.25 25.13 23.42
C ARG A 343 -14.43 26.27 22.81
N LYS A 344 -13.36 25.95 22.10
CA LYS A 344 -12.46 26.88 21.40
C LYS A 344 -12.67 26.90 19.88
N GLU A 345 -13.70 26.22 19.37
CA GLU A 345 -14.11 26.39 17.99
C GLU A 345 -14.39 27.86 17.69
N LEU A 346 -14.06 28.28 16.46
CA LEU A 346 -14.26 29.65 15.98
C LEU A 346 -15.26 29.61 14.82
N PRO A 347 -16.59 29.57 15.08
CA PRO A 347 -17.58 29.38 14.04
C PRO A 347 -17.41 30.38 12.88
N GLY A 348 -17.38 29.87 11.65
CA GLY A 348 -17.27 30.68 10.45
C GLY A 348 -15.87 31.21 10.11
N TRP A 349 -14.81 30.87 10.87
CA TRP A 349 -13.47 31.42 10.63
C TRP A 349 -12.89 31.13 9.23
N THR A 350 -13.32 30.04 8.60
CA THR A 350 -12.92 29.65 7.24
C THR A 350 -13.79 30.28 6.14
N ALA A 351 -14.90 30.92 6.50
CA ALA A 351 -15.85 31.52 5.58
C ALA A 351 -15.55 33.02 5.35
N ASN A 352 -16.27 33.59 4.38
CA ASN A 352 -16.28 35.03 4.14
C ASN A 352 -16.93 35.78 5.32
N ASP A 353 -16.60 37.07 5.43
CA ASP A 353 -17.17 38.03 6.38
C ASP A 353 -16.89 37.74 7.87
N PHE A 354 -16.03 36.77 8.19
CA PHE A 354 -15.53 36.57 9.54
C PHE A 354 -14.58 37.70 9.97
N ASP A 355 -14.79 38.26 11.16
CA ASP A 355 -13.93 39.29 11.73
C ASP A 355 -12.66 38.69 12.34
N ALA A 356 -11.54 38.84 11.63
CA ALA A 356 -10.21 38.45 12.08
C ALA A 356 -9.33 39.67 12.42
N SER A 357 -9.92 40.83 12.71
CA SER A 357 -9.17 42.05 13.06
C SER A 357 -8.30 41.86 14.31
N GLY A 358 -8.76 41.06 15.28
CA GLY A 358 -8.03 40.72 16.50
C GLY A 358 -6.98 39.61 16.35
N TRP A 359 -6.84 39.01 15.16
CA TRP A 359 -5.85 37.97 14.92
C TRP A 359 -4.46 38.57 14.65
N ALA A 360 -3.42 37.80 14.96
CA ALA A 360 -2.05 38.19 14.66
C ALA A 360 -1.81 38.26 13.14
N GLY A 361 -0.79 39.00 12.73
CA GLY A 361 -0.28 38.93 11.37
C GLY A 361 0.53 37.66 11.11
N VAL A 362 1.03 37.53 9.88
CA VAL A 362 2.00 36.51 9.49
C VAL A 362 3.36 37.14 9.17
N SER A 363 4.42 36.34 9.23
CA SER A 363 5.76 36.74 8.78
C SER A 363 6.36 35.68 7.85
N ALA A 364 7.37 36.08 7.08
CA ALA A 364 8.11 35.13 6.24
C ALA A 364 8.77 34.04 7.10
N HIS A 365 8.81 32.83 6.56
CA HIS A 365 9.60 31.74 7.09
C HIS A 365 10.97 31.69 6.40
N ASP A 366 12.02 31.32 7.13
CA ASP A 366 13.42 31.28 6.70
C ASP A 366 13.82 29.95 6.03
N PHE A 367 12.85 29.14 5.59
CA PHE A 367 13.10 27.77 5.14
C PHE A 367 14.03 27.73 3.92
N THR A 368 13.77 28.58 2.93
CA THR A 368 14.61 28.71 1.72
C THR A 368 16.01 29.23 2.04
N SER A 369 16.21 29.94 3.16
CA SER A 369 17.54 30.35 3.60
C SER A 369 18.28 29.22 4.30
N ARG A 370 17.57 28.36 5.06
CA ARG A 370 18.13 27.20 5.74
C ARG A 370 18.45 26.05 4.78
N PHE A 371 17.60 25.85 3.77
CA PHE A 371 17.71 24.78 2.77
C PHE A 371 17.56 25.34 1.33
N PRO A 372 18.59 26.03 0.82
CA PRO A 372 18.52 26.71 -0.49
C PRO A 372 18.39 25.76 -1.68
N ASP A 373 18.86 24.52 -1.52
CA ASP A 373 18.82 23.49 -2.58
C ASP A 373 17.58 22.59 -2.50
N ALA A 374 16.72 22.80 -1.48
CA ALA A 374 15.50 22.01 -1.32
C ALA A 374 14.52 22.29 -2.46
N LYS A 375 14.00 21.22 -3.06
CA LYS A 375 13.06 21.27 -4.17
C LYS A 375 11.62 21.30 -3.66
N LEU A 376 10.75 22.01 -4.38
CA LEU A 376 9.30 21.97 -4.18
C LEU A 376 8.65 21.33 -5.41
N VAL A 377 8.16 20.10 -5.27
CA VAL A 377 7.73 19.26 -6.41
C VAL A 377 6.25 18.88 -6.29
N ALA A 378 5.54 18.72 -7.40
CA ALA A 378 4.18 18.17 -7.34
C ALA A 378 4.21 16.73 -6.84
N TYR A 379 3.26 16.36 -5.97
CA TYR A 379 3.13 14.99 -5.52
C TYR A 379 2.81 14.04 -6.71
N PRO A 380 3.64 13.01 -6.97
CA PRO A 380 3.56 12.25 -8.22
C PRO A 380 2.54 11.09 -8.21
N GLY A 381 1.98 10.74 -7.05
CA GLY A 381 1.15 9.54 -6.87
C GLY A 381 -0.24 9.79 -6.32
N GLU A 382 -0.82 8.75 -5.72
CA GLU A 382 -2.07 8.79 -4.95
C GLU A 382 -1.78 9.14 -3.49
N SER A 383 -2.46 10.17 -2.98
CA SER A 383 -2.30 10.65 -1.61
C SER A 383 -2.88 9.69 -0.57
N ALA A 384 -2.48 9.86 0.69
CA ALA A 384 -3.18 9.19 1.78
C ALA A 384 -4.59 9.77 1.96
N ARG A 385 -5.61 8.94 1.77
CA ARG A 385 -7.03 9.34 1.85
C ARG A 385 -7.79 8.49 2.84
N LEU A 386 -8.85 9.07 3.40
CA LEU A 386 -9.87 8.30 4.09
C LEU A 386 -10.68 7.50 3.06
N VAL A 387 -10.91 6.21 3.31
CA VAL A 387 -11.56 5.27 2.36
C VAL A 387 -12.84 4.70 2.98
N PRO A 388 -14.01 5.35 2.75
CA PRO A 388 -15.28 4.96 3.37
C PRO A 388 -15.67 3.49 3.18
N ASP A 389 -15.35 2.91 2.02
CA ASP A 389 -15.63 1.50 1.70
C ASP A 389 -14.94 0.51 2.66
N TRP A 390 -13.87 0.95 3.32
CA TRP A 390 -13.09 0.11 4.23
C TRP A 390 -13.31 0.44 5.71
N ASP A 391 -14.04 1.51 6.02
CA ASP A 391 -14.36 1.93 7.38
C ASP A 391 -14.98 0.79 8.20
N ARG A 392 -14.67 0.77 9.49
CA ARG A 392 -15.11 -0.27 10.43
C ARG A 392 -16.14 0.28 11.40
N ARG A 393 -17.22 -0.45 11.57
CA ARG A 393 -18.20 -0.24 12.65
C ARG A 393 -17.84 -1.12 13.84
N PRO A 394 -18.26 -0.76 15.07
CA PRO A 394 -18.11 -1.62 16.24
C PRO A 394 -18.64 -3.02 15.96
N HIS A 395 -17.77 -4.01 16.11
CA HIS A 395 -18.09 -5.44 16.13
C HIS A 395 -18.58 -5.86 17.52
N SER A 396 -18.03 -5.25 18.58
CA SER A 396 -18.58 -5.35 19.94
C SER A 396 -18.25 -4.09 20.75
N VAL A 397 -19.03 -3.84 21.80
CA VAL A 397 -18.75 -2.82 22.81
C VAL A 397 -18.91 -3.42 24.20
N THR A 398 -17.83 -3.47 24.97
CA THR A 398 -17.82 -3.97 26.34
C THR A 398 -17.68 -2.81 27.31
N VAL A 399 -18.60 -2.67 28.27
CA VAL A 399 -18.51 -1.65 29.32
C VAL A 399 -18.09 -2.31 30.62
N HIS A 400 -17.12 -1.75 31.33
CA HIS A 400 -16.67 -2.24 32.62
C HIS A 400 -16.52 -1.11 33.65
N THR A 401 -16.74 -1.44 34.93
CA THR A 401 -16.83 -0.45 36.03
C THR A 401 -15.70 -0.57 37.05
N GLY A 402 -14.77 -1.51 36.85
CA GLY A 402 -13.68 -1.78 37.77
C GLY A 402 -12.87 -3.00 37.37
N VAL A 403 -12.01 -3.45 38.28
CA VAL A 403 -11.12 -4.62 38.12
C VAL A 403 -11.20 -5.46 39.39
N THR A 404 -11.19 -6.78 39.25
CA THR A 404 -11.23 -7.76 40.36
C THR A 404 -10.16 -8.85 40.20
N GLY A 405 -9.84 -9.54 41.29
CA GLY A 405 -8.98 -10.72 41.27
C GLY A 405 -7.50 -10.46 41.05
N GLN A 406 -7.00 -9.26 41.33
CA GLN A 406 -5.59 -8.88 41.14
C GLN A 406 -4.64 -9.82 41.91
N ASP A 407 -4.88 -10.02 43.20
CA ASP A 407 -4.04 -10.83 44.10
C ASP A 407 -3.95 -12.32 43.71
N GLY A 408 -4.87 -12.81 42.87
CA GLY A 408 -4.93 -14.21 42.44
C GLY A 408 -4.65 -14.44 40.95
N SER A 409 -4.38 -13.38 40.18
CA SER A 409 -4.14 -13.49 38.74
C SER A 409 -2.66 -13.78 38.43
N PRO A 410 -2.32 -14.61 37.43
CA PRO A 410 -0.94 -14.95 37.08
C PRO A 410 -0.05 -13.74 36.79
N ASN A 411 -0.61 -12.68 36.20
CA ASN A 411 0.08 -11.43 35.87
C ASN A 411 -0.11 -10.31 36.93
N GLY A 412 -0.84 -10.57 38.01
CA GLY A 412 -1.16 -9.59 39.05
C GLY A 412 -2.07 -8.44 38.61
N LYS A 413 -2.70 -8.51 37.42
CA LYS A 413 -3.53 -7.43 36.86
C LYS A 413 -5.03 -7.63 37.07
N GLY A 414 -5.48 -8.84 37.38
CA GLY A 414 -6.89 -9.17 37.57
C GLY A 414 -7.68 -9.17 36.25
N ARG A 415 -9.01 -8.99 36.36
CA ARG A 415 -9.96 -9.02 35.24
C ARG A 415 -10.93 -7.86 35.34
N ILE A 416 -11.37 -7.34 34.19
CA ILE A 416 -12.39 -6.28 34.16
C ILE A 416 -13.72 -6.78 34.74
N VAL A 417 -14.42 -5.91 35.47
CA VAL A 417 -15.79 -6.17 35.95
C VAL A 417 -16.78 -5.68 34.90
N VAL A 418 -17.24 -6.59 34.05
CA VAL A 418 -18.15 -6.29 32.93
C VAL A 418 -19.55 -5.92 33.43
N ASP A 419 -20.07 -4.80 32.95
CA ASP A 419 -21.48 -4.45 33.07
C ASP A 419 -22.26 -5.09 31.92
N ALA A 420 -22.93 -6.21 32.23
CA ALA A 420 -23.69 -6.98 31.26
C ALA A 420 -24.87 -6.20 30.65
N ALA A 421 -25.42 -5.20 31.34
CA ALA A 421 -26.57 -4.44 30.85
C ALA A 421 -26.18 -3.40 29.77
N ARG A 422 -24.89 -3.01 29.73
CA ARG A 422 -24.35 -2.00 28.79
C ARG A 422 -23.36 -2.58 27.78
N THR A 423 -23.12 -3.89 27.84
CA THR A 423 -22.23 -4.62 26.93
C THR A 423 -23.01 -5.23 25.78
N VAL A 424 -22.54 -5.04 24.55
CA VAL A 424 -23.15 -5.57 23.32
C VAL A 424 -22.10 -6.33 22.53
N THR A 425 -22.32 -7.64 22.36
CA THR A 425 -21.39 -8.54 21.65
C THR A 425 -21.89 -8.95 20.26
N ASP A 426 -23.16 -8.67 19.94
CA ASP A 426 -23.70 -8.90 18.59
C ASP A 426 -23.23 -7.77 17.65
N PRO A 427 -22.56 -8.08 16.53
CA PRO A 427 -22.01 -7.05 15.64
C PRO A 427 -23.05 -6.12 15.00
N ALA A 428 -24.23 -6.64 14.67
CA ALA A 428 -25.27 -5.81 14.05
C ALA A 428 -25.85 -4.80 15.06
N ALA A 429 -26.04 -5.21 16.30
CA ALA A 429 -26.44 -4.32 17.39
C ALA A 429 -25.31 -3.36 17.80
N ALA A 430 -24.07 -3.86 17.95
CA ALA A 430 -22.93 -3.06 18.36
C ALA A 430 -22.66 -1.90 17.40
N ALA A 431 -22.82 -2.13 16.08
CA ALA A 431 -22.62 -1.12 15.05
C ALA A 431 -23.50 0.14 15.17
N THR A 432 -24.60 0.08 15.95
CA THR A 432 -25.57 1.18 16.09
C THR A 432 -25.90 1.53 17.54
N THR A 433 -25.32 0.84 18.51
CA THR A 433 -25.66 1.02 19.94
C THR A 433 -25.07 2.32 20.49
N ALA A 434 -25.90 3.10 21.18
CA ALA A 434 -25.43 4.20 22.01
C ALA A 434 -24.99 3.70 23.40
N VAL A 435 -23.88 4.21 23.90
CA VAL A 435 -23.27 3.81 25.17
C VAL A 435 -23.08 5.03 26.06
N THR A 436 -23.75 5.03 27.22
CA THR A 436 -23.55 6.06 28.25
C THR A 436 -22.48 5.62 29.24
N LEU A 437 -21.41 6.42 29.31
CA LEU A 437 -20.31 6.30 30.25
C LEU A 437 -20.50 7.29 31.39
N ARG A 438 -20.32 6.83 32.63
CA ARG A 438 -20.23 7.63 33.85
C ARG A 438 -18.77 7.75 34.26
N PRO A 439 -18.41 8.72 35.13
CA PRO A 439 -17.07 8.78 35.69
C PRO A 439 -16.67 7.46 36.34
N GLY A 440 -15.53 6.91 35.92
CA GLY A 440 -15.02 5.59 36.38
C GLY A 440 -15.43 4.40 35.50
N ASP A 441 -16.38 4.56 34.58
CA ASP A 441 -16.65 3.54 33.55
C ASP A 441 -15.59 3.59 32.44
N THR A 442 -15.36 2.44 31.82
CA THR A 442 -14.59 2.32 30.58
C THR A 442 -15.37 1.48 29.57
N ALA A 443 -15.49 1.96 28.33
CA ALA A 443 -15.90 1.13 27.20
C ALA A 443 -14.66 0.61 26.46
N VAL A 444 -14.72 -0.62 25.97
CA VAL A 444 -13.77 -1.24 25.04
C VAL A 444 -14.55 -1.56 23.77
N ILE A 445 -14.21 -0.88 22.69
CA ILE A 445 -14.80 -1.06 21.36
C ILE A 445 -13.88 -1.99 20.56
N ASP A 446 -14.39 -3.09 20.04
CA ASP A 446 -13.69 -3.94 19.06
C ASP A 446 -14.23 -3.63 17.66
N LEU A 447 -13.36 -3.31 16.71
CA LEU A 447 -13.71 -3.08 15.29
C LEU A 447 -13.69 -4.36 14.44
N GLY A 448 -13.30 -5.50 15.02
CA GLY A 448 -13.18 -6.79 14.34
C GLY A 448 -11.97 -6.90 13.39
N GLN A 449 -11.24 -5.81 13.16
CA GLN A 449 -10.12 -5.71 12.23
C GLN A 449 -9.06 -4.75 12.80
N ASN A 450 -7.80 -5.17 12.80
CA ASN A 450 -6.67 -4.26 13.00
C ASN A 450 -6.50 -3.39 11.76
N MET A 451 -6.80 -2.10 11.89
CA MET A 451 -6.86 -1.12 10.81
C MET A 451 -5.97 0.09 11.11
N VAL A 452 -5.80 0.98 10.13
CA VAL A 452 -5.03 2.22 10.28
C VAL A 452 -5.85 3.40 9.83
N GLY A 453 -5.79 4.48 10.61
CA GLY A 453 -6.52 5.72 10.36
C GLY A 453 -6.92 6.38 11.68
N VAL A 454 -8.16 6.83 11.80
CA VAL A 454 -8.63 7.61 12.95
C VAL A 454 -10.03 7.19 13.42
N PRO A 455 -10.36 7.32 14.71
CA PRO A 455 -11.73 7.16 15.17
C PRO A 455 -12.57 8.40 14.82
N ARG A 456 -13.78 8.18 14.30
CA ARG A 456 -14.84 9.19 14.20
C ARG A 456 -15.95 8.84 15.17
N TYR A 457 -16.36 9.80 15.98
CA TYR A 457 -17.33 9.57 17.05
C TYR A 457 -18.32 10.73 17.20
N THR A 458 -19.52 10.41 17.68
CA THR A 458 -20.54 11.41 18.04
C THR A 458 -20.89 11.29 19.52
N LEU A 459 -20.74 12.39 20.26
CA LEU A 459 -20.85 12.45 21.72
C LEU A 459 -21.99 13.39 22.15
N ARG A 460 -22.62 13.10 23.28
CA ARG A 460 -23.54 14.02 23.99
C ARG A 460 -23.19 14.08 25.47
N GLY A 461 -23.01 15.27 26.01
CA GLY A 461 -22.64 15.47 27.40
C GLY A 461 -22.51 16.96 27.75
N PRO A 462 -22.19 17.29 29.01
CA PRO A 462 -22.04 18.69 29.41
C PRO A 462 -20.78 19.33 28.82
N ALA A 463 -20.83 20.65 28.62
CA ALA A 463 -19.67 21.42 28.19
C ALA A 463 -18.50 21.26 29.18
N GLY A 464 -17.30 21.03 28.65
CA GLY A 464 -16.09 20.80 29.45
C GLY A 464 -15.84 19.35 29.85
N ALA A 465 -16.81 18.45 29.63
CA ALA A 465 -16.57 17.02 29.77
C ALA A 465 -15.45 16.59 28.83
N GLN A 466 -14.47 15.83 29.33
CA GLN A 466 -13.39 15.28 28.53
C GLN A 466 -13.67 13.81 28.26
N VAL A 467 -13.54 13.41 26.99
CA VAL A 467 -13.60 12.00 26.56
C VAL A 467 -12.25 11.63 25.97
N VAL A 468 -11.71 10.51 26.43
CA VAL A 468 -10.39 10.03 26.04
C VAL A 468 -10.54 8.69 25.33
N PHE A 469 -10.02 8.61 24.11
CA PHE A 469 -9.96 7.40 23.30
C PHE A 469 -8.52 6.91 23.22
N LYS A 470 -8.31 5.64 23.58
CA LYS A 470 -7.01 4.98 23.64
C LYS A 470 -7.02 3.74 22.74
N PRO A 471 -6.58 3.87 21.48
CA PRO A 471 -6.48 2.76 20.56
C PRO A 471 -5.40 1.74 20.96
N GLY A 472 -5.54 0.50 20.50
CA GLY A 472 -4.58 -0.59 20.64
C GLY A 472 -4.88 -1.77 19.70
N GLU A 473 -3.91 -2.64 19.49
CA GLU A 473 -4.03 -3.73 18.51
C GLU A 473 -4.65 -5.01 19.07
N MET A 474 -4.45 -5.26 20.38
CA MET A 474 -4.87 -6.48 21.08
C MET A 474 -5.63 -6.16 22.37
N LEU A 475 -6.27 -7.16 22.95
CA LEU A 475 -6.76 -7.11 24.32
C LEU A 475 -5.81 -7.89 25.24
N ASN A 476 -5.69 -7.44 26.48
CA ASN A 476 -5.00 -8.16 27.53
C ASN A 476 -5.72 -9.46 27.87
N ASP A 477 -4.94 -10.51 28.11
CA ASP A 477 -5.33 -11.74 28.77
C ASP A 477 -4.54 -11.91 30.09
N ASP A 478 -4.53 -13.10 30.68
CA ASP A 478 -3.82 -13.40 31.93
C ASP A 478 -2.39 -13.91 31.71
N SER A 479 -1.90 -13.85 30.47
CA SER A 479 -0.59 -14.34 30.09
C SER A 479 0.55 -13.38 30.47
N ALA A 480 1.78 -13.85 30.29
CA ALA A 480 2.97 -13.02 30.43
C ALA A 480 3.01 -11.92 29.35
N GLY A 481 3.54 -10.75 29.70
CA GLY A 481 3.65 -9.61 28.80
C GLY A 481 2.41 -8.70 28.75
N ALA A 482 1.24 -9.16 29.22
CA ALA A 482 0.05 -8.33 29.40
C ALA A 482 0.34 -7.13 30.34
N ASP A 483 -0.16 -5.94 30.00
CA ASP A 483 0.06 -4.69 30.75
C ASP A 483 -1.14 -4.27 31.62
N GLY A 484 -2.30 -4.88 31.39
CA GLY A 484 -3.57 -4.54 32.03
C GLY A 484 -4.41 -5.77 32.40
N PRO A 485 -5.57 -5.56 33.02
CA PRO A 485 -6.49 -6.65 33.38
C PRO A 485 -7.04 -7.34 32.14
N VAL A 486 -7.36 -8.63 32.29
CA VAL A 486 -8.01 -9.44 31.24
C VAL A 486 -9.23 -8.70 30.68
N GLY A 487 -9.27 -8.54 29.35
CA GLY A 487 -10.35 -7.89 28.61
C GLY A 487 -10.17 -6.39 28.36
N SER A 488 -9.17 -5.75 28.96
CA SER A 488 -8.80 -4.35 28.66
C SER A 488 -7.89 -4.25 27.43
N VAL A 489 -7.79 -3.09 26.80
CA VAL A 489 -6.90 -2.87 25.64
C VAL A 489 -5.43 -2.99 26.02
N TYR A 490 -4.68 -3.83 25.30
CA TYR A 490 -3.23 -4.01 25.45
C TYR A 490 -2.47 -2.92 24.70
N ARG A 491 -1.49 -2.28 25.37
CA ARG A 491 -0.80 -1.08 24.84
C ARG A 491 0.71 -1.06 25.08
N ALA A 492 1.28 -2.09 25.69
CA ALA A 492 2.71 -2.13 26.02
C ALA A 492 3.59 -2.09 24.76
N ASN A 493 3.13 -2.72 23.67
CA ASN A 493 3.84 -2.74 22.39
C ASN A 493 3.86 -1.39 21.66
N LEU A 494 3.09 -0.40 22.12
CA LEU A 494 3.15 0.97 21.60
C LEU A 494 4.41 1.72 22.07
N ARG A 495 5.12 1.16 23.07
CA ARG A 495 6.33 1.71 23.68
C ARG A 495 6.09 3.14 24.19
N ALA A 496 6.79 4.15 23.66
CA ALA A 496 6.62 5.54 24.07
C ALA A 496 5.56 6.31 23.25
N ALA A 497 4.85 5.67 22.31
CA ALA A 497 3.73 6.31 21.62
C ALA A 497 2.52 6.39 22.55
N LYS A 498 2.07 7.61 22.86
CA LYS A 498 0.86 7.75 23.71
C LYS A 498 -0.41 7.38 22.98
N ALA A 499 -0.47 7.41 21.65
CA ALA A 499 -1.62 7.03 20.82
C ALA A 499 -2.97 7.31 21.51
N THR A 500 -3.31 8.58 21.69
CA THR A 500 -4.49 9.02 22.44
C THR A 500 -5.20 10.14 21.70
N SER A 501 -6.52 10.02 21.52
CA SER A 501 -7.39 11.11 21.07
C SER A 501 -8.15 11.65 22.29
N THR A 502 -8.09 12.96 22.52
CA THR A 502 -8.80 13.62 23.63
C THR A 502 -9.73 14.69 23.08
N TYR A 503 -11.01 14.60 23.41
CA TYR A 503 -12.04 15.55 23.00
C TYR A 503 -12.68 16.21 24.22
N ILE A 504 -12.79 17.54 24.20
CA ILE A 504 -13.45 18.33 25.25
C ILE A 504 -14.72 18.93 24.68
N LEU A 505 -15.87 18.55 25.24
CA LEU A 505 -17.18 18.89 24.70
C LEU A 505 -17.49 20.39 24.84
N LYS A 506 -18.23 20.94 23.87
CA LYS A 506 -18.84 22.29 23.96
C LYS A 506 -20.23 22.29 24.57
N GLY A 507 -20.83 21.11 24.79
CA GLY A 507 -22.13 20.91 25.42
C GLY A 507 -23.31 21.04 24.46
N ASP A 508 -23.16 20.63 23.20
CA ASP A 508 -24.26 20.67 22.23
C ASP A 508 -25.33 19.60 22.57
N PRO A 509 -26.58 19.97 22.85
CA PRO A 509 -27.64 19.01 23.16
C PRO A 509 -27.97 18.07 21.99
N GLU A 510 -27.74 18.49 20.75
CA GLU A 510 -27.97 17.66 19.56
C GLU A 510 -26.85 16.65 19.32
N GLY A 511 -25.69 16.86 19.94
CA GLY A 511 -24.50 16.02 19.87
C GLY A 511 -23.39 16.59 19.01
N GLU A 512 -22.16 16.17 19.30
CA GLU A 512 -20.93 16.69 18.74
C GLU A 512 -20.19 15.58 18.01
N THR A 513 -19.94 15.75 16.70
CA THR A 513 -19.16 14.80 15.90
C THR A 513 -17.74 15.31 15.72
N HIS A 514 -16.76 14.44 15.99
CA HIS A 514 -15.35 14.75 15.83
C HIS A 514 -14.58 13.59 15.18
N GLU A 515 -13.50 13.97 14.50
CA GLU A 515 -12.51 13.10 13.89
C GLU A 515 -11.17 13.83 13.90
N ASP A 516 -10.10 13.14 14.31
CA ASP A 516 -8.77 13.73 14.28
C ASP A 516 -8.25 13.87 12.84
N THR A 517 -7.58 14.98 12.55
CA THR A 517 -7.07 15.29 11.20
C THR A 517 -5.57 15.54 11.16
N LEU A 518 -4.92 15.67 12.32
CA LEU A 518 -3.49 15.97 12.47
C LEU A 518 -2.69 14.81 13.07
N THR A 519 -3.25 13.60 13.08
CA THR A 519 -2.57 12.37 13.55
C THR A 519 -3.19 11.12 12.91
N PHE A 520 -2.63 9.94 13.20
CA PHE A 520 -3.21 8.64 12.84
C PHE A 520 -2.78 7.55 13.83
N TYR A 521 -3.50 6.43 13.82
CA TYR A 521 -3.29 5.29 14.72
C TYR A 521 -3.39 3.97 13.96
N GLY A 522 -2.67 2.94 14.42
CA GLY A 522 -2.91 1.53 14.07
C GLY A 522 -3.61 0.81 15.22
N PHE A 523 -4.79 0.24 14.99
CA PHE A 523 -5.63 -0.30 16.05
C PHE A 523 -6.75 -1.22 15.56
N ARG A 524 -7.16 -2.13 16.44
CA ARG A 524 -8.43 -2.87 16.36
C ARG A 524 -9.39 -2.47 17.48
N TYR A 525 -8.83 -2.24 18.67
CA TYR A 525 -9.57 -1.97 19.88
C TYR A 525 -9.38 -0.52 20.31
N VAL A 526 -10.42 0.07 20.91
CA VAL A 526 -10.35 1.42 21.48
C VAL A 526 -10.95 1.42 22.87
N SER A 527 -10.17 1.83 23.87
CA SER A 527 -10.67 2.12 25.20
C SER A 527 -11.19 3.55 25.27
N VAL A 528 -12.37 3.76 25.86
CA VAL A 528 -13.04 5.06 25.97
C VAL A 528 -13.40 5.32 27.43
N THR A 529 -12.98 6.49 27.94
CA THR A 529 -13.32 6.97 29.28
C THR A 529 -13.80 8.42 29.23
N ALA A 530 -14.55 8.85 30.25
CA ALA A 530 -15.06 10.22 30.36
C ALA A 530 -14.93 10.78 31.78
N THR A 531 -14.72 12.10 31.90
CA THR A 531 -14.68 12.80 33.21
C THR A 531 -16.05 13.03 33.81
N ASP A 532 -17.09 13.03 32.97
CA ASP A 532 -18.49 13.29 33.30
C ASP A 532 -19.38 12.24 32.65
N THR A 533 -20.69 12.31 32.91
CA THR A 533 -21.63 11.44 32.18
C THR A 533 -21.74 11.89 30.72
N VAL A 534 -21.28 11.02 29.81
CA VAL A 534 -21.29 11.26 28.36
C VAL A 534 -21.87 10.05 27.64
N THR A 535 -22.68 10.30 26.61
CA THR A 535 -23.20 9.25 25.73
C THR A 535 -22.46 9.27 24.40
N LEU A 536 -21.80 8.18 24.06
CA LEU A 536 -21.29 7.88 22.73
C LEU A 536 -22.44 7.33 21.89
N THR A 537 -22.82 8.03 20.83
CA THR A 537 -24.01 7.72 20.01
C THR A 537 -23.68 7.16 18.64
N ASP A 538 -22.47 7.42 18.14
CA ASP A 538 -21.97 6.85 16.89
C ASP A 538 -20.46 6.66 17.02
N PHE A 539 -19.94 5.59 16.44
CA PHE A 539 -18.51 5.31 16.36
C PHE A 539 -18.19 4.64 15.02
N THR A 540 -17.11 5.08 14.38
CA THR A 540 -16.56 4.48 13.16
C THR A 540 -15.03 4.54 13.22
N GLY A 541 -14.35 3.43 12.95
CA GLY A 541 -12.93 3.46 12.60
C GLY A 541 -12.79 3.84 11.14
N ARG A 542 -12.23 5.02 10.86
CA ARG A 542 -12.08 5.57 9.50
C ARG A 542 -10.74 5.12 8.94
N VAL A 543 -10.75 4.32 7.87
CA VAL A 543 -9.54 3.74 7.30
C VAL A 543 -8.83 4.76 6.43
N ALA A 544 -7.51 4.88 6.59
CA ALA A 544 -6.66 5.74 5.78
C ALA A 544 -5.56 4.95 5.09
N THR A 545 -5.29 5.24 3.80
CA THR A 545 -4.20 4.59 3.04
C THR A 545 -3.89 5.35 1.75
N SER A 546 -2.70 5.12 1.18
CA SER A 546 -2.29 5.50 -0.17
C SER A 546 -2.49 4.36 -1.19
N ALA A 547 -2.74 3.12 -0.74
CA ALA A 547 -3.03 1.97 -1.60
C ALA A 547 -4.54 1.92 -1.96
N LEU A 548 -5.00 2.90 -2.75
CA LEU A 548 -6.43 3.16 -2.97
C LEU A 548 -7.15 2.17 -3.89
N HIS A 549 -6.41 1.48 -4.75
CA HIS A 549 -6.97 0.67 -5.82
C HIS A 549 -6.43 -0.76 -5.75
N ASP A 550 -7.26 -1.69 -5.29
CA ASP A 550 -6.95 -3.12 -5.40
C ASP A 550 -7.00 -3.52 -6.89
N ILE A 551 -5.89 -4.06 -7.42
CA ILE A 551 -5.76 -4.48 -8.83
C ILE A 551 -5.52 -5.97 -9.00
N GLY A 552 -5.27 -6.70 -7.92
CA GLY A 552 -5.19 -8.17 -7.93
C GLY A 552 -6.18 -8.78 -6.97
N THR A 553 -6.65 -9.98 -7.27
CA THR A 553 -7.43 -10.83 -6.37
C THR A 553 -6.91 -12.25 -6.40
N ILE A 554 -6.93 -12.92 -5.25
CA ILE A 554 -6.69 -14.36 -5.16
C ILE A 554 -7.57 -14.93 -4.05
N THR A 555 -8.21 -16.05 -4.33
CA THR A 555 -9.09 -16.77 -3.41
C THR A 555 -8.93 -18.27 -3.60
N THR A 556 -9.05 -19.02 -2.51
CA THR A 556 -8.96 -20.48 -2.49
C THR A 556 -10.26 -21.09 -1.92
N ASP A 557 -10.35 -22.41 -1.86
CA ASP A 557 -11.36 -23.14 -1.08
C ASP A 557 -10.93 -23.44 0.37
N ASP A 558 -9.75 -22.98 0.80
CA ASP A 558 -9.25 -23.10 2.17
C ASP A 558 -9.50 -21.80 2.96
N THR A 559 -10.24 -21.88 4.06
CA THR A 559 -10.64 -20.71 4.85
C THR A 559 -9.48 -20.04 5.57
N ASP A 560 -8.48 -20.80 6.03
CA ASP A 560 -7.36 -20.25 6.79
C ASP A 560 -6.36 -19.56 5.85
N VAL A 561 -6.13 -20.14 4.67
CA VAL A 561 -5.35 -19.47 3.60
C VAL A 561 -6.04 -18.19 3.13
N ASN A 562 -7.38 -18.19 2.99
CA ASN A 562 -8.12 -16.96 2.65
C ASN A 562 -8.05 -15.91 3.78
N GLN A 563 -8.04 -16.32 5.04
CA GLN A 563 -7.81 -15.40 6.16
C GLN A 563 -6.38 -14.83 6.14
N LEU A 564 -5.37 -15.64 5.83
CA LEU A 564 -4.00 -15.15 5.61
C LEU A 564 -3.94 -14.12 4.47
N ILE A 565 -4.58 -14.40 3.33
CA ILE A 565 -4.69 -13.44 2.21
C ILE A 565 -5.31 -12.12 2.67
N SER A 566 -6.37 -12.17 3.49
CA SER A 566 -6.99 -10.98 4.06
C SER A 566 -6.02 -10.22 4.97
N ASN A 567 -5.31 -10.93 5.84
CA ASN A 567 -4.32 -10.36 6.76
C ASN A 567 -3.21 -9.62 6.02
N VAL A 568 -2.71 -10.18 4.90
CA VAL A 568 -1.70 -9.54 4.06
C VAL A 568 -2.22 -8.21 3.49
N ARG A 569 -3.45 -8.18 2.95
CA ARG A 569 -4.04 -6.96 2.38
C ARG A 569 -4.23 -5.88 3.43
N TRP A 570 -4.72 -6.24 4.62
CA TRP A 570 -4.87 -5.28 5.72
C TRP A 570 -3.53 -4.77 6.23
N GLY A 571 -2.51 -5.62 6.29
CA GLY A 571 -1.15 -5.23 6.60
C GLY A 571 -0.58 -4.21 5.61
N GLN A 572 -0.78 -4.43 4.32
CA GLN A 572 -0.39 -3.50 3.26
C GLN A 572 -1.13 -2.17 3.36
N ARG A 573 -2.48 -2.19 3.45
CA ARG A 573 -3.30 -0.97 3.54
C ARG A 573 -2.87 -0.11 4.73
N GLY A 574 -2.59 -0.76 5.86
CA GLY A 574 -2.18 -0.08 7.08
C GLY A 574 -0.82 0.61 6.99
N ASN A 575 0.08 0.07 6.20
CA ASN A 575 1.46 0.54 6.15
C ASN A 575 1.84 1.27 4.87
N TYR A 576 0.95 1.35 3.89
CA TYR A 576 1.12 2.22 2.72
C TYR A 576 0.42 3.55 3.02
N LEU A 577 0.99 4.34 3.92
CA LEU A 577 0.47 5.66 4.32
C LEU A 577 1.58 6.70 4.14
N TRP A 578 1.57 7.40 3.00
CA TRP A 578 2.63 8.30 2.51
C TRP A 578 3.97 7.65 2.18
N VAL A 579 4.45 6.74 3.03
CA VAL A 579 5.66 5.92 2.86
C VAL A 579 5.36 4.47 3.31
N PRO A 580 6.07 3.45 2.80
CA PRO A 580 5.88 2.04 3.19
C PRO A 580 6.42 1.78 4.61
N THR A 581 5.64 2.09 5.64
CA THR A 581 6.07 2.00 7.04
C THR A 581 6.29 0.57 7.52
N ASP A 582 7.22 0.32 8.44
CA ASP A 582 7.30 -0.98 9.14
C ASP A 582 5.96 -1.30 9.80
N CYS A 583 5.52 -0.43 10.70
CA CYS A 583 4.31 -0.63 11.47
C CYS A 583 3.57 0.70 11.68
N PRO A 584 2.24 0.72 11.89
CA PRO A 584 1.48 1.97 11.89
C PRO A 584 1.10 2.51 13.28
N GLN A 585 1.44 1.81 14.36
CA GLN A 585 0.90 2.02 15.71
C GLN A 585 1.90 2.58 16.72
N ARG A 586 3.12 2.02 16.79
CA ARG A 586 4.11 2.38 17.84
C ARG A 586 4.88 3.64 17.46
N ASP A 587 5.81 4.01 18.31
CA ASP A 587 6.75 5.13 18.13
C ASP A 587 7.87 4.80 17.11
N GLU A 588 7.48 4.41 15.90
CA GLU A 588 8.38 4.07 14.79
C GLU A 588 7.81 4.51 13.44
N ARG A 589 7.02 3.70 12.74
CA ARG A 589 6.31 4.11 11.52
C ARG A 589 7.24 4.68 10.46
N LEU A 590 8.38 4.03 10.27
CA LEU A 590 9.46 4.47 9.41
C LEU A 590 9.43 3.66 8.11
N GLY A 591 9.82 4.27 7.00
CA GLY A 591 10.00 3.54 5.73
C GLY A 591 11.24 2.66 5.78
N TRP A 592 11.15 1.55 6.49
CA TRP A 592 12.21 0.56 6.60
C TRP A 592 12.42 -0.12 5.25
N THR A 593 13.66 -0.09 4.78
CA THR A 593 13.97 -0.47 3.39
C THR A 593 14.00 -1.98 3.19
N GLY A 594 14.42 -2.74 4.20
CA GLY A 594 14.37 -4.21 4.21
C GLY A 594 12.94 -4.74 4.04
N ASP A 595 12.02 -4.21 4.83
CA ASP A 595 10.58 -4.46 4.73
C ASP A 595 10.05 -4.10 3.34
N THR A 596 10.32 -2.87 2.90
CA THR A 596 9.81 -2.41 1.60
C THR A 596 10.23 -3.33 0.46
N GLN A 597 11.53 -3.69 0.38
CA GLN A 597 12.02 -4.52 -0.73
C GLN A 597 11.42 -5.93 -0.72
N LEU A 598 11.17 -6.51 0.46
CA LEU A 598 10.73 -7.91 0.55
C LEU A 598 9.25 -8.03 0.18
N PHE A 599 8.47 -6.97 0.40
CA PHE A 599 7.04 -6.95 0.14
C PHE A 599 6.65 -6.28 -1.18
N CYS A 600 7.51 -5.45 -1.79
CA CYS A 600 7.13 -4.61 -2.92
C CYS A 600 6.47 -5.36 -4.08
N ASN A 601 6.92 -6.59 -4.41
CA ASN A 601 6.31 -7.41 -5.46
C ASN A 601 4.89 -7.88 -5.08
N THR A 602 4.68 -8.37 -3.85
CA THR A 602 3.33 -8.66 -3.33
C THR A 602 2.44 -7.41 -3.38
N GLY A 603 2.97 -6.27 -2.94
CA GLY A 603 2.25 -5.01 -2.91
C GLY A 603 1.78 -4.56 -4.30
N LEU A 604 2.61 -4.77 -5.32
CA LEU A 604 2.32 -4.45 -6.74
C LEU A 604 1.36 -5.45 -7.40
N TYR A 605 1.25 -6.68 -6.92
CA TYR A 605 0.15 -7.57 -7.33
C TYR A 605 -1.18 -7.13 -6.73
N ASN A 606 -1.18 -6.75 -5.45
CA ASN A 606 -2.39 -6.44 -4.70
C ASN A 606 -3.03 -5.11 -5.11
N ALA A 607 -2.24 -4.05 -5.21
CA ALA A 607 -2.73 -2.68 -5.38
C ALA A 607 -1.91 -1.89 -6.42
N ASP A 608 -2.53 -0.86 -6.99
CA ASP A 608 -1.84 0.11 -7.85
C ASP A 608 -0.87 0.96 -7.03
N ALA A 609 0.36 0.46 -6.91
CA ALA A 609 1.42 1.02 -6.07
C ALA A 609 2.65 1.47 -6.87
N VAL A 610 2.57 1.54 -8.20
CA VAL A 610 3.71 1.91 -9.06
C VAL A 610 4.22 3.30 -8.70
N SER A 611 3.35 4.30 -8.66
CA SER A 611 3.73 5.68 -8.32
C SER A 611 4.13 5.83 -6.84
N PHE A 612 3.51 5.07 -5.94
CA PHE A 612 3.83 5.08 -4.51
C PHE A 612 5.26 4.60 -4.26
N LEU A 613 5.63 3.43 -4.79
CA LEU A 613 6.99 2.88 -4.64
C LEU A 613 8.03 3.66 -5.44
N SER A 614 7.66 4.20 -6.61
CA SER A 614 8.52 5.09 -7.38
C SER A 614 8.84 6.39 -6.63
N HIS A 615 7.88 6.92 -5.86
CA HIS A 615 8.11 8.11 -5.04
C HIS A 615 8.94 7.79 -3.80
N PHE A 616 8.72 6.63 -3.18
CA PHE A 616 9.58 6.16 -2.08
C PHE A 616 11.04 6.00 -2.53
N GLU A 617 11.27 5.52 -3.74
CA GLU A 617 12.62 5.46 -4.33
C GLU A 617 13.26 6.85 -4.47
N ASP A 618 12.50 7.89 -4.86
CA ASP A 618 13.02 9.26 -4.89
C ASP A 618 13.43 9.75 -3.49
N ILE A 619 12.61 9.45 -2.48
CA ILE A 619 12.92 9.75 -1.07
C ILE A 619 14.19 9.01 -0.64
N LEU A 620 14.34 7.74 -1.01
CA LEU A 620 15.50 6.93 -0.67
C LEU A 620 16.79 7.45 -1.32
N ILE A 621 16.71 7.95 -2.56
CA ILE A 621 17.84 8.62 -3.23
C ILE A 621 18.22 9.92 -2.52
N ASP A 622 17.25 10.70 -2.06
CA ASP A 622 17.53 11.89 -1.25
C ASP A 622 18.17 11.48 0.09
N SER A 623 17.67 10.43 0.74
CA SER A 623 18.23 9.91 2.00
C SER A 623 19.66 9.38 1.82
N GLN A 624 19.94 8.69 0.72
CA GLN A 624 21.28 8.20 0.36
C GLN A 624 22.28 9.36 0.31
N LYS A 625 21.91 10.48 -0.32
CA LYS A 625 22.80 11.64 -0.47
C LYS A 625 23.05 12.33 0.87
N THR A 626 22.01 12.48 1.67
CA THR A 626 22.07 13.27 2.91
C THR A 626 22.62 12.48 4.09
N TYR A 627 22.19 11.23 4.27
CA TYR A 627 22.44 10.44 5.48
C TYR A 627 23.28 9.18 5.22
N GLY A 628 23.38 8.74 3.96
CA GLY A 628 24.18 7.58 3.56
C GLY A 628 25.67 7.78 3.74
N GLN A 629 26.40 6.70 4.04
CA GLN A 629 27.86 6.76 4.14
C GLN A 629 28.47 7.24 2.80
N ASP A 630 29.32 8.27 2.87
CA ASP A 630 29.90 9.00 1.71
C ASP A 630 28.86 9.52 0.68
N GLY A 631 27.61 9.65 1.11
CA GLY A 631 26.48 9.92 0.22
C GLY A 631 26.25 8.82 -0.82
N ALA A 632 26.71 7.59 -0.58
CA ALA A 632 26.76 6.49 -1.53
C ALA A 632 26.02 5.24 -1.04
N GLN A 633 26.06 4.97 0.27
CA GLN A 633 25.28 3.88 0.85
C GLN A 633 23.79 4.26 0.90
N PHE A 634 22.90 3.45 0.35
CA PHE A 634 21.47 3.63 0.60
C PHE A 634 21.17 3.41 2.09
N THR A 635 20.28 4.22 2.65
CA THR A 635 19.92 4.14 4.06
C THR A 635 19.02 2.95 4.33
N TRP A 636 18.99 2.50 5.59
CA TRP A 636 18.16 1.38 6.05
C TRP A 636 16.76 1.81 6.50
N VAL A 637 16.54 3.12 6.58
CA VAL A 637 15.24 3.78 6.73
C VAL A 637 15.20 5.02 5.81
N ALA A 638 14.03 5.35 5.29
CA ALA A 638 13.79 6.59 4.56
C ALA A 638 12.32 7.03 4.76
N PRO A 639 12.00 8.34 4.86
CA PRO A 639 12.89 9.49 4.98
C PRO A 639 13.74 9.48 6.27
N GLY A 640 14.52 10.55 6.45
CA GLY A 640 15.38 10.73 7.60
C GLY A 640 14.63 10.67 8.93
N SER A 641 15.10 9.83 9.85
CA SER A 641 14.59 9.59 11.21
C SER A 641 15.69 9.18 12.21
N ARG A 642 15.30 8.74 13.41
CA ARG A 642 16.22 8.45 14.53
C ARG A 642 17.22 7.33 14.25
N TYR A 643 17.00 6.58 13.17
CA TYR A 643 17.82 5.46 12.71
C TYR A 643 18.64 5.78 11.45
N ASN A 644 18.93 7.05 11.18
CA ASN A 644 19.67 7.47 9.98
C ASN A 644 21.17 7.20 9.98
N GLN A 645 21.75 6.73 11.10
CA GLN A 645 23.19 6.50 11.18
C GLN A 645 23.66 5.51 10.10
N PRO A 646 24.76 5.79 9.38
CA PRO A 646 25.29 4.85 8.41
C PRO A 646 25.86 3.62 9.15
N VAL A 647 25.26 2.46 8.90
CA VAL A 647 25.69 1.15 9.44
C VAL A 647 25.76 0.13 8.31
N PRO A 648 26.56 -0.94 8.42
CA PRO A 648 26.52 -2.03 7.45
C PRO A 648 25.12 -2.66 7.39
N ALA A 649 24.44 -2.54 6.25
CA ALA A 649 23.01 -2.82 6.14
C ALA A 649 22.63 -3.57 4.86
N SER A 650 23.47 -4.50 4.38
CA SER A 650 23.06 -5.39 3.27
C SER A 650 21.77 -6.13 3.62
N GLY A 651 20.86 -6.27 2.66
CA GLY A 651 19.49 -6.72 2.86
C GLY A 651 18.48 -5.60 3.16
N TRP A 652 18.96 -4.40 3.51
CA TRP A 652 18.14 -3.17 3.67
C TRP A 652 18.53 -2.13 2.64
N ALA A 653 19.82 -1.77 2.59
CA ALA A 653 20.34 -0.80 1.62
C ALA A 653 20.11 -1.23 0.15
N ASP A 654 20.08 -2.53 -0.12
CA ASP A 654 19.83 -3.08 -1.45
C ASP A 654 18.42 -2.78 -1.99
N CYS A 655 17.50 -2.29 -1.13
CA CYS A 655 16.20 -1.78 -1.54
C CYS A 655 16.29 -0.75 -2.67
N GLY A 656 17.32 0.12 -2.65
CA GLY A 656 17.55 1.12 -3.71
C GLY A 656 17.91 0.51 -5.08
N VAL A 657 18.13 -0.81 -5.16
CA VAL A 657 18.31 -1.57 -6.41
C VAL A 657 17.11 -2.48 -6.67
N VAL A 658 16.59 -3.14 -5.61
CA VAL A 658 15.49 -4.12 -5.71
C VAL A 658 14.15 -3.46 -6.07
N VAL A 659 13.83 -2.29 -5.49
CA VAL A 659 12.56 -1.60 -5.76
C VAL A 659 12.50 -1.09 -7.21
N PRO A 660 13.52 -0.39 -7.76
CA PRO A 660 13.53 -0.03 -9.18
C PRO A 660 13.33 -1.22 -10.12
N TRP A 661 14.03 -2.33 -9.87
CA TRP A 661 13.89 -3.55 -10.67
C TRP A 661 12.46 -4.09 -10.60
N THR A 662 11.89 -4.20 -9.39
CA THR A 662 10.55 -4.79 -9.19
C THR A 662 9.45 -3.91 -9.79
N VAL A 663 9.54 -2.59 -9.61
CA VAL A 663 8.59 -1.63 -10.21
C VAL A 663 8.65 -1.73 -11.73
N TRP A 664 9.84 -1.77 -12.34
CA TRP A 664 9.98 -1.96 -13.78
C TRP A 664 9.38 -3.29 -14.25
N GLN A 665 9.65 -4.38 -13.55
CA GLN A 665 9.15 -5.71 -13.88
C GLN A 665 7.62 -5.79 -13.87
N MET A 666 6.96 -5.12 -12.92
CA MET A 666 5.50 -5.14 -12.79
C MET A 666 4.81 -4.12 -13.69
N SER A 667 5.44 -2.98 -13.98
CA SER A 667 4.84 -1.88 -14.74
C SER A 667 5.25 -1.83 -16.21
N GLY A 668 6.38 -2.41 -16.59
CA GLY A 668 7.01 -2.23 -17.90
C GLY A 668 7.72 -0.87 -18.08
N ASP A 669 7.71 0.00 -17.07
CA ASP A 669 8.21 1.36 -17.15
C ASP A 669 9.69 1.45 -16.73
N THR A 670 10.58 1.74 -17.69
CA THR A 670 12.02 1.87 -17.45
C THR A 670 12.45 3.22 -16.87
N THR A 671 11.55 4.21 -16.76
CA THR A 671 11.91 5.53 -16.25
C THR A 671 12.36 5.48 -14.78
N VAL A 672 11.85 4.54 -13.98
CA VAL A 672 12.33 4.34 -12.60
C VAL A 672 13.82 3.95 -12.60
N ILE A 673 14.24 3.10 -13.53
CA ILE A 673 15.65 2.71 -13.71
C ILE A 673 16.49 3.91 -14.09
N ASP A 674 16.06 4.66 -15.11
CA ASP A 674 16.81 5.81 -15.62
C ASP A 674 17.04 6.88 -14.53
N ARG A 675 16.02 7.13 -13.71
CA ARG A 675 16.08 8.10 -12.61
C ARG A 675 16.95 7.64 -11.45
N SER A 676 16.94 6.34 -11.13
CA SER A 676 17.73 5.75 -10.05
C SER A 676 19.17 5.38 -10.45
N TRP A 677 19.50 5.32 -11.74
CA TRP A 677 20.74 4.72 -12.24
C TRP A 677 22.01 5.28 -11.58
N ALA A 678 22.09 6.60 -11.45
CA ALA A 678 23.26 7.25 -10.85
C ALA A 678 23.47 6.87 -9.38
N ALA A 679 22.38 6.78 -8.61
CA ALA A 679 22.38 6.39 -7.20
C ALA A 679 22.77 4.91 -7.03
N MET A 680 22.17 4.02 -7.84
CA MET A 680 22.47 2.58 -7.82
C MET A 680 23.92 2.27 -8.21
N LYS A 681 24.41 2.90 -9.28
CA LYS A 681 25.81 2.75 -9.72
C LYS A 681 26.78 3.23 -8.64
N LYS A 682 26.53 4.39 -8.03
CA LYS A 682 27.35 4.94 -6.94
C LYS A 682 27.42 3.97 -5.76
N TYR A 683 26.30 3.34 -5.40
CA TYR A 683 26.23 2.34 -4.33
C TYR A 683 27.11 1.11 -4.62
N LEU A 684 26.98 0.46 -5.78
CA LEU A 684 27.80 -0.72 -6.11
C LEU A 684 29.28 -0.39 -6.27
N ASP A 685 29.60 0.74 -6.90
CA ASP A 685 31.00 1.20 -7.03
C ASP A 685 31.63 1.46 -5.66
N TRP A 686 30.84 2.01 -4.73
CA TRP A 686 31.26 2.25 -3.35
C TRP A 686 31.54 0.96 -2.57
N ILE A 687 30.71 -0.08 -2.73
CA ILE A 687 31.00 -1.41 -2.15
C ILE A 687 32.32 -1.93 -2.71
N ARG A 688 32.47 -1.94 -4.04
CA ARG A 688 33.66 -2.45 -4.73
C ARG A 688 34.94 -1.75 -4.29
N GLN A 689 34.90 -0.43 -4.13
CA GLN A 689 36.07 0.35 -3.70
C GLN A 689 36.54 -0.01 -2.28
N ARG A 690 35.62 -0.45 -1.42
CA ARG A 690 35.92 -0.83 -0.03
C ARG A 690 36.37 -2.27 0.11
N THR A 691 35.76 -3.18 -0.64
CA THR A 691 36.00 -4.62 -0.49
C THR A 691 37.06 -5.15 -1.47
N GLY A 692 37.36 -4.40 -2.53
CA GLY A 692 38.42 -4.71 -3.49
C GLY A 692 38.26 -6.11 -4.10
N ASP A 693 39.37 -6.84 -4.21
CA ASP A 693 39.40 -8.17 -4.81
C ASP A 693 38.89 -9.29 -3.87
N SER A 694 38.40 -8.97 -2.66
CA SER A 694 37.68 -9.95 -1.85
C SER A 694 36.29 -10.25 -2.41
N TYR A 695 35.71 -9.32 -3.18
CA TYR A 695 34.33 -9.38 -3.68
C TYR A 695 33.28 -9.58 -2.58
N ALA A 696 33.61 -9.27 -1.33
CA ALA A 696 32.67 -9.26 -0.22
C ALA A 696 31.66 -8.11 -0.38
N GLY A 697 30.47 -8.27 0.19
CA GLY A 697 29.51 -7.18 0.33
C GLY A 697 29.92 -6.20 1.45
N GLN A 698 29.14 -5.12 1.61
CA GLN A 698 29.43 -4.05 2.57
C GLN A 698 29.35 -4.43 4.07
N GLY A 699 28.87 -5.63 4.39
CA GLY A 699 28.53 -6.08 5.74
C GLY A 699 27.04 -5.89 6.08
N ALA A 700 26.59 -6.55 7.16
CA ALA A 700 25.22 -6.45 7.63
C ALA A 700 25.17 -6.54 9.17
N ILE A 701 24.24 -5.80 9.80
CA ILE A 701 23.97 -5.89 11.24
C ILE A 701 22.61 -6.55 11.56
N PHE A 702 21.70 -6.63 10.59
CA PHE A 702 20.38 -7.22 10.80
C PHE A 702 20.36 -8.70 10.40
N GLY A 703 20.99 -9.05 9.27
CA GLY A 703 20.97 -10.40 8.73
C GLY A 703 19.55 -10.86 8.41
N ASP A 704 19.26 -12.15 8.56
CA ASP A 704 17.90 -12.66 8.40
C ASP A 704 17.05 -12.34 9.66
N TRP A 705 16.56 -11.09 9.72
CA TRP A 705 15.93 -10.53 10.91
C TRP A 705 14.74 -11.38 11.39
N LEU A 706 14.69 -11.64 12.70
CA LEU A 706 13.66 -12.45 13.37
C LEU A 706 13.58 -13.92 12.91
N ALA A 707 14.66 -14.46 12.34
CA ALA A 707 14.81 -15.89 12.08
C ALA A 707 14.96 -16.71 13.37
N PHE A 708 14.52 -17.97 13.32
CA PHE A 708 14.78 -18.95 14.39
C PHE A 708 16.11 -19.67 14.22
N GLN A 709 16.54 -19.86 12.97
CA GLN A 709 17.83 -20.44 12.65
C GLN A 709 18.76 -19.33 12.17
N VAL A 710 19.90 -19.16 12.85
CA VAL A 710 20.78 -18.02 12.59
C VAL A 710 21.60 -18.23 11.32
N THR A 711 21.54 -17.29 10.39
CA THR A 711 22.44 -17.22 9.23
C THR A 711 23.48 -16.11 9.42
N SER A 712 24.71 -16.34 8.98
CA SER A 712 25.81 -15.38 9.08
C SER A 712 25.48 -14.06 8.38
N THR A 713 25.70 -12.94 9.07
CA THR A 713 25.46 -11.60 8.52
C THR A 713 26.34 -11.30 7.32
N GLN A 714 27.61 -11.71 7.34
CA GLN A 714 28.51 -11.53 6.21
C GLN A 714 28.10 -12.41 5.02
N LEU A 715 27.62 -13.64 5.26
CA LEU A 715 27.10 -14.50 4.20
C LEU A 715 25.91 -13.83 3.50
N ILE A 716 24.95 -13.31 4.28
CA ILE A 716 23.81 -12.53 3.78
C ILE A 716 24.30 -11.31 2.99
N SER A 717 25.32 -10.60 3.49
CA SER A 717 25.88 -9.46 2.78
C SER A 717 26.50 -9.84 1.42
N ASP A 718 27.17 -10.98 1.34
CA ASP A 718 27.83 -11.43 0.11
C ASP A 718 26.79 -11.89 -0.94
N VAL A 719 25.70 -12.55 -0.52
CA VAL A 719 24.60 -12.93 -1.44
C VAL A 719 23.84 -11.71 -1.94
N TYR A 720 23.56 -10.71 -1.10
CA TYR A 720 22.86 -9.50 -1.52
C TYR A 720 23.69 -8.65 -2.48
N TYR A 721 25.01 -8.61 -2.32
CA TYR A 721 25.87 -7.94 -3.30
C TYR A 721 25.81 -8.63 -4.67
N GLY A 722 25.81 -9.96 -4.68
CA GLY A 722 25.56 -10.74 -5.90
C GLY A 722 24.18 -10.48 -6.50
N TYR A 723 23.13 -10.47 -5.67
CA TYR A 723 21.77 -10.21 -6.11
C TYR A 723 21.66 -8.82 -6.76
N SER A 724 22.12 -7.76 -6.10
CA SER A 724 22.14 -6.40 -6.63
C SER A 724 22.94 -6.30 -7.93
N ALA A 725 24.10 -6.98 -8.05
CA ALA A 725 24.86 -7.02 -9.30
C ALA A 725 24.10 -7.69 -10.45
N ARG A 726 23.38 -8.79 -10.19
CA ARG A 726 22.53 -9.46 -11.19
C ARG A 726 21.42 -8.53 -11.67
N LEU A 727 20.69 -7.89 -10.75
CA LEU A 727 19.62 -6.96 -11.10
C LEU A 727 20.14 -5.76 -11.90
N MET A 728 21.30 -5.22 -11.54
CA MET A 728 21.94 -4.12 -12.28
C MET A 728 22.33 -4.54 -13.70
N ALA A 729 22.80 -5.77 -13.91
CA ALA A 729 23.08 -6.28 -15.25
C ALA A 729 21.82 -6.33 -16.13
N ASP A 730 20.71 -6.83 -15.57
CA ASP A 730 19.44 -6.93 -16.29
C ASP A 730 18.83 -5.55 -16.59
N MET A 731 18.86 -4.63 -15.62
CA MET A 731 18.41 -3.25 -15.83
C MET A 731 19.28 -2.49 -16.83
N ALA A 732 20.60 -2.69 -16.81
CA ALA A 732 21.50 -2.11 -17.81
C ALA A 732 21.12 -2.58 -19.22
N ARG A 733 20.93 -3.90 -19.40
CA ARG A 733 20.52 -4.48 -20.68
C ARG A 733 19.19 -3.91 -21.17
N ALA A 734 18.19 -3.85 -20.29
CA ALA A 734 16.86 -3.34 -20.60
C ALA A 734 16.84 -1.86 -21.02
N THR A 735 17.86 -1.10 -20.64
CA THR A 735 17.96 0.33 -20.92
C THR A 735 19.07 0.70 -21.90
N GLY A 736 19.65 -0.30 -22.59
CA GLY A 736 20.66 -0.09 -23.63
C GLY A 736 22.07 0.24 -23.12
N ARG A 737 22.35 -0.01 -21.83
CA ARG A 737 23.64 0.23 -21.16
C ARG A 737 24.54 -1.01 -21.25
N GLU A 738 24.84 -1.45 -22.48
CA GLU A 738 25.50 -2.72 -22.79
C GLU A 738 26.85 -2.95 -22.08
N ASP A 739 27.71 -1.92 -22.03
CA ASP A 739 29.03 -2.02 -21.38
C ASP A 739 28.89 -2.24 -19.87
N GLU A 740 27.93 -1.55 -19.24
CA GLU A 740 27.64 -1.67 -17.82
C GLU A 740 26.96 -3.01 -17.51
N SER A 741 26.09 -3.51 -18.40
CA SER A 741 25.54 -4.87 -18.30
C SER A 741 26.65 -5.92 -18.21
N ARG A 742 27.63 -5.87 -19.13
CA ARG A 742 28.76 -6.81 -19.12
C ARG A 742 29.61 -6.67 -17.86
N ALA A 743 29.86 -5.44 -17.41
CA ALA A 743 30.61 -5.19 -16.18
C ALA A 743 29.93 -5.78 -14.94
N TYR A 744 28.59 -5.70 -14.85
CA TYR A 744 27.83 -6.27 -13.74
C TYR A 744 27.70 -7.79 -13.83
N ASP A 745 27.59 -8.38 -15.03
CA ASP A 745 27.66 -9.84 -15.22
C ASP A 745 29.04 -10.40 -14.80
N GLU A 746 30.11 -9.69 -15.12
CA GLU A 746 31.46 -10.03 -14.65
C GLU A 746 31.58 -9.91 -13.13
N LEU A 747 31.03 -8.84 -12.54
CA LEU A 747 31.02 -8.64 -11.09
C LEU A 747 30.27 -9.78 -10.38
N PHE A 748 29.06 -10.12 -10.83
CA PHE A 748 28.29 -11.25 -10.33
C PHE A 748 29.10 -12.55 -10.37
N SER A 749 29.77 -12.81 -11.50
CA SER A 749 30.59 -14.01 -11.67
C SER A 749 31.79 -14.06 -10.72
N ARG A 750 32.41 -12.91 -10.41
CA ARG A 750 33.51 -12.82 -9.44
C ARG A 750 33.01 -13.02 -8.01
N ILE A 751 31.87 -12.41 -7.64
CA ILE A 751 31.21 -12.61 -6.35
C ILE A 751 30.86 -14.09 -6.16
N LYS A 752 30.22 -14.74 -7.15
CA LYS A 752 29.92 -16.19 -7.09
C LYS A 752 31.17 -17.03 -6.81
N ARG A 753 32.27 -16.79 -7.52
CA ARG A 753 33.52 -17.55 -7.31
C ARG A 753 34.10 -17.33 -5.91
N ALA A 754 34.12 -16.08 -5.44
CA ALA A 754 34.60 -15.76 -4.09
C ALA A 754 33.71 -16.40 -3.02
N PHE A 755 32.38 -16.36 -3.21
CA PHE A 755 31.40 -16.97 -2.31
C PHE A 755 31.59 -18.49 -2.24
N VAL A 756 31.64 -19.17 -3.39
CA VAL A 756 31.80 -20.63 -3.46
C VAL A 756 33.11 -21.05 -2.78
N ALA A 757 34.22 -20.37 -3.07
CA ALA A 757 35.50 -20.65 -2.45
C ALA A 757 35.52 -20.47 -0.93
N LYS A 758 34.68 -19.56 -0.40
CA LYS A 758 34.62 -19.24 1.03
C LYS A 758 33.64 -20.11 1.81
N TYR A 759 32.43 -20.32 1.28
CA TYR A 759 31.32 -20.89 2.05
C TYR A 759 30.86 -22.27 1.58
N LEU A 760 31.14 -22.70 0.34
CA LEU A 760 30.68 -24.00 -0.14
C LEU A 760 31.79 -25.05 0.04
N VAL A 761 31.54 -26.03 0.91
CA VAL A 761 32.42 -27.19 1.11
C VAL A 761 31.76 -28.42 0.53
N THR A 762 32.50 -29.22 -0.22
CA THR A 762 32.04 -30.54 -0.70
C THR A 762 32.90 -31.62 -0.07
N ASP A 763 32.27 -32.56 0.64
CA ASP A 763 32.98 -33.72 1.19
C ASP A 763 33.53 -34.57 0.03
N PRO A 764 34.84 -34.85 -0.03
CA PRO A 764 35.44 -35.57 -1.15
C PRO A 764 35.08 -37.06 -1.19
N THR A 765 34.55 -37.61 -0.10
CA THR A 765 34.18 -39.03 0.05
C THR A 765 32.70 -39.23 -0.26
N THR A 766 31.83 -38.41 0.34
CA THR A 766 30.37 -38.54 0.20
C THR A 766 29.80 -37.69 -0.93
N GLY A 767 30.53 -36.66 -1.37
CA GLY A 767 30.06 -35.66 -2.33
C GLY A 767 29.05 -34.68 -1.75
N GLU A 768 28.87 -34.68 -0.42
CA GLU A 768 27.88 -33.84 0.27
C GLU A 768 28.32 -32.38 0.32
N ALA A 769 27.40 -31.49 0.00
CA ALA A 769 27.62 -30.05 -0.11
C ALA A 769 27.11 -29.32 1.15
N THR A 770 27.97 -28.59 1.84
CA THR A 770 27.62 -27.79 3.02
C THR A 770 27.87 -26.32 2.77
N ILE A 771 26.89 -25.48 3.08
CA ILE A 771 27.01 -24.02 3.13
C ILE A 771 27.43 -23.61 4.54
N ARG A 772 28.70 -23.20 4.65
CA ARG A 772 29.42 -22.89 5.88
C ARG A 772 29.08 -21.51 6.45
N SER A 773 27.80 -21.28 6.76
CA SER A 773 27.32 -20.09 7.47
C SER A 773 28.06 -19.87 8.80
N SER A 774 28.51 -20.95 9.45
CA SER A 774 29.26 -20.91 10.71
C SER A 774 30.61 -20.17 10.64
N LEU A 775 31.10 -19.81 9.44
CA LEU A 775 32.34 -19.06 9.25
C LEU A 775 32.19 -17.56 9.52
N GLY A 776 30.97 -17.05 9.60
CA GLY A 776 30.70 -15.65 9.94
C GLY A 776 30.12 -15.48 11.34
N GLU A 777 29.56 -14.30 11.56
CA GLU A 777 29.02 -13.88 12.85
C GLU A 777 27.50 -13.81 12.83
N ALA A 778 26.88 -13.99 14.00
CA ALA A 778 25.45 -13.76 14.19
C ALA A 778 25.16 -12.25 14.19
N PRO A 779 23.91 -11.84 13.89
CA PRO A 779 23.48 -10.47 14.16
C PRO A 779 23.73 -10.09 15.64
N PRO A 780 24.26 -8.88 15.94
CA PRO A 780 24.61 -8.45 17.29
C PRO A 780 23.43 -8.44 18.28
N TRP A 781 22.19 -8.46 17.78
CA TRP A 781 20.96 -8.42 18.57
C TRP A 781 20.35 -9.80 18.84
N THR A 782 20.91 -10.86 18.22
CA THR A 782 20.41 -12.23 18.37
C THR A 782 21.32 -13.04 19.28
N GLY A 783 20.73 -13.91 20.09
CA GLY A 783 21.49 -14.97 20.78
C GLY A 783 21.70 -16.16 19.86
N GLY A 784 22.87 -16.81 19.93
CA GLY A 784 23.18 -18.02 19.16
C GLY A 784 24.41 -17.89 18.28
N LYS A 785 24.74 -18.97 17.55
CA LYS A 785 25.82 -19.00 16.56
C LYS A 785 25.22 -19.27 15.19
N PRO A 786 25.79 -18.74 14.09
CA PRO A 786 25.33 -19.10 12.75
C PRO A 786 25.40 -20.60 12.50
N GLU A 787 24.32 -21.14 11.94
CA GLU A 787 24.19 -22.56 11.61
C GLU A 787 24.47 -22.80 10.13
N ASP A 788 25.34 -23.77 9.85
CA ASP A 788 25.55 -24.32 8.51
C ASP A 788 24.23 -24.86 7.96
N ASN A 789 24.05 -24.74 6.64
CA ASN A 789 22.82 -25.21 5.96
C ASN A 789 21.52 -24.67 6.61
N SER A 790 21.58 -23.46 7.19
CA SER A 790 20.37 -22.77 7.62
C SER A 790 19.41 -22.55 6.43
N GLN A 791 18.10 -22.60 6.67
CA GLN A 791 17.09 -22.49 5.58
C GLN A 791 17.38 -21.28 4.68
N THR A 792 17.61 -20.11 5.27
CA THR A 792 17.89 -18.88 4.52
C THR A 792 19.17 -18.94 3.70
N ALA A 793 20.25 -19.54 4.23
CA ALA A 793 21.50 -19.70 3.48
C ALA A 793 21.30 -20.60 2.25
N LEU A 794 20.63 -21.75 2.43
CA LEU A 794 20.33 -22.69 1.34
C LEU A 794 19.45 -22.03 0.26
N LEU A 795 18.41 -21.31 0.67
CA LEU A 795 17.50 -20.62 -0.23
C LEU A 795 18.20 -19.59 -1.12
N TRP A 796 19.04 -18.72 -0.55
CA TRP A 796 19.76 -17.72 -1.33
C TRP A 796 20.82 -18.32 -2.25
N VAL A 797 21.52 -19.36 -1.79
CA VAL A 797 22.50 -20.07 -2.62
C VAL A 797 21.83 -20.75 -3.82
N LEU A 798 20.67 -21.37 -3.61
CA LEU A 798 19.86 -21.96 -4.69
C LEU A 798 19.35 -20.87 -5.64
N LYS A 799 18.74 -19.80 -5.11
CA LYS A 799 18.20 -18.68 -5.90
C LYS A 799 19.24 -18.05 -6.82
N LEU A 800 20.46 -17.81 -6.34
CA LEU A 800 21.52 -17.16 -7.10
C LEU A 800 22.39 -18.14 -7.90
N GLY A 801 22.18 -19.45 -7.73
CA GLY A 801 23.01 -20.46 -8.37
C GLY A 801 24.46 -20.44 -7.88
N PHE A 802 24.70 -20.22 -6.58
CA PHE A 802 26.04 -20.14 -5.96
C PHE A 802 26.64 -21.53 -5.66
N TYR A 803 26.68 -22.36 -6.70
CA TYR A 803 27.28 -23.70 -6.72
C TYR A 803 27.86 -23.97 -8.13
N ASP A 804 28.73 -24.98 -8.25
CA ASP A 804 29.46 -25.27 -9.49
C ASP A 804 28.87 -26.44 -10.27
N THR A 805 28.20 -27.37 -9.59
CA THR A 805 27.72 -28.62 -10.22
C THR A 805 26.27 -28.93 -9.90
N GLU A 806 25.61 -29.65 -10.80
CA GLU A 806 24.25 -30.16 -10.58
C GLU A 806 24.19 -31.15 -9.40
N ALA A 807 25.29 -31.85 -9.10
CA ALA A 807 25.37 -32.72 -7.93
C ALA A 807 25.29 -31.92 -6.62
N GLN A 808 26.02 -30.81 -6.52
CA GLN A 808 25.92 -29.89 -5.39
C GLN A 808 24.52 -29.32 -5.27
N ARG A 809 23.93 -28.82 -6.38
CA ARG A 809 22.55 -28.32 -6.40
C ARG A 809 21.57 -29.33 -5.81
N ARG A 810 21.54 -30.56 -6.34
CA ARG A 810 20.65 -31.63 -5.83
C ARG A 810 20.86 -31.95 -4.36
N HIS A 811 22.11 -31.88 -3.87
CA HIS A 811 22.38 -32.08 -2.45
C HIS A 811 21.82 -30.92 -1.62
N LEU A 812 22.05 -29.66 -2.02
CA LEU A 812 21.52 -28.49 -1.31
C LEU A 812 19.99 -28.49 -1.25
N VAL A 813 19.30 -28.89 -2.33
CA VAL A 813 17.84 -29.09 -2.34
C VAL A 813 17.40 -30.15 -1.33
N ARG A 814 18.16 -31.25 -1.24
CA ARG A 814 17.90 -32.31 -0.25
C ARG A 814 18.10 -31.81 1.17
N SER A 815 19.21 -31.13 1.46
CA SER A 815 19.48 -30.55 2.78
C SER A 815 18.40 -29.55 3.20
N LEU A 816 17.91 -28.74 2.26
CA LEU A 816 16.80 -27.82 2.53
C LEU A 816 15.52 -28.58 2.87
N ALA A 817 15.21 -29.64 2.13
CA ALA A 817 14.06 -30.49 2.39
C ALA A 817 14.12 -31.23 3.73
N GLU A 818 15.28 -31.75 4.10
CA GLU A 818 15.53 -32.42 5.38
C GLU A 818 15.42 -31.41 6.54
N ASN A 819 15.97 -30.21 6.39
CA ASN A 819 15.85 -29.13 7.39
C ASN A 819 14.39 -28.67 7.59
N ILE A 820 13.64 -28.48 6.50
CA ILE A 820 12.21 -28.15 6.56
C ILE A 820 11.43 -29.30 7.20
N GLY A 821 11.68 -30.53 6.74
CA GLY A 821 11.06 -31.74 7.23
C GLY A 821 11.25 -31.89 8.73
N ASN A 822 12.48 -31.71 9.23
CA ASN A 822 12.84 -31.73 10.65
C ASN A 822 12.28 -32.98 11.38
N ASP A 823 12.39 -34.13 10.73
CA ASP A 823 11.98 -35.42 11.29
C ASP A 823 12.97 -35.91 12.36
N GLU A 824 12.67 -37.02 13.00
CA GLU A 824 13.53 -37.57 14.06
C GLU A 824 14.94 -37.93 13.56
N ALA A 825 15.09 -38.35 12.30
CA ALA A 825 16.40 -38.64 11.71
C ALA A 825 17.23 -37.36 11.51
N TYR A 826 16.61 -36.27 11.04
CA TYR A 826 17.25 -34.97 10.94
C TYR A 826 17.71 -34.47 12.30
N LYS A 827 16.86 -34.58 13.33
CA LYS A 827 17.18 -34.16 14.70
C LYS A 827 18.32 -34.98 15.31
N GLU A 828 18.32 -36.29 15.09
CA GLU A 828 19.41 -37.18 15.53
C GLU A 828 20.74 -36.84 14.83
N ALA A 829 20.69 -36.51 13.54
CA ALA A 829 21.87 -36.11 12.77
C ALA A 829 22.37 -34.68 13.10
N HIS A 830 21.49 -33.80 13.59
CA HIS A 830 21.79 -32.39 13.87
C HIS A 830 21.37 -31.98 15.29
N PRO A 831 21.89 -32.63 16.35
CA PRO A 831 21.45 -32.40 17.73
C PRO A 831 21.71 -30.97 18.21
N ASP A 832 22.66 -30.28 17.60
CA ASP A 832 23.02 -28.89 17.91
C ASP A 832 22.21 -27.84 17.13
N SER A 833 21.35 -28.26 16.18
CA SER A 833 20.54 -27.31 15.42
C SER A 833 19.41 -26.72 16.27
N THR A 834 19.11 -25.44 16.09
CA THR A 834 17.92 -24.82 16.72
C THR A 834 16.60 -25.48 16.30
N ARG A 835 16.57 -26.14 15.14
CA ARG A 835 15.41 -26.85 14.58
C ARG A 835 14.89 -27.96 15.50
N VAL A 836 15.75 -28.59 16.31
CA VAL A 836 15.35 -29.73 17.18
C VAL A 836 14.24 -29.38 18.18
N LYS A 837 14.02 -28.09 18.44
CA LYS A 837 12.98 -27.57 19.36
C LYS A 837 11.61 -27.41 18.71
N TYR A 838 11.52 -27.47 17.38
CA TYR A 838 10.30 -27.19 16.63
C TYR A 838 9.75 -28.45 15.99
N GLY A 839 8.46 -28.40 15.63
CA GLY A 839 7.79 -29.49 14.93
C GLY A 839 8.29 -29.65 13.49
N GLU A 840 7.88 -30.76 12.87
CA GLU A 840 8.12 -31.01 11.45
C GLU A 840 7.44 -29.97 10.56
N ASN A 841 8.00 -29.70 9.37
CA ASN A 841 7.42 -28.80 8.37
C ASN A 841 7.09 -27.40 8.92
N THR A 842 7.96 -26.87 9.79
CA THR A 842 7.87 -25.49 10.32
C THR A 842 8.93 -24.59 9.68
N LEU A 843 8.67 -23.28 9.70
CA LEU A 843 9.60 -22.27 9.21
C LEU A 843 10.83 -22.16 10.11
N SER A 844 11.94 -21.67 9.61
CA SER A 844 13.02 -21.14 10.46
C SER A 844 13.64 -19.84 9.95
N VAL A 845 13.07 -19.30 8.87
CA VAL A 845 13.49 -18.08 8.19
C VAL A 845 12.98 -16.83 8.90
N GLY A 846 13.72 -15.74 8.72
CA GLY A 846 13.34 -14.37 9.05
C GLY A 846 12.91 -13.59 7.81
N PHE A 847 13.15 -12.27 7.84
CA PHE A 847 12.70 -11.33 6.80
C PHE A 847 13.32 -11.58 5.44
N LEU A 848 14.60 -11.95 5.39
CA LEU A 848 15.32 -12.10 4.13
C LEU A 848 15.19 -13.52 3.56
N GLY A 849 14.69 -14.48 4.34
CA GLY A 849 14.37 -15.83 3.85
C GLY A 849 12.91 -16.00 3.42
N VAL A 850 11.96 -15.23 3.98
CA VAL A 850 10.52 -15.49 3.77
C VAL A 850 10.06 -15.31 2.33
N ASN A 851 10.52 -14.28 1.63
CA ASN A 851 10.09 -13.98 0.27
C ASN A 851 10.71 -14.95 -0.75
N VAL A 852 11.88 -15.52 -0.45
CA VAL A 852 12.53 -16.47 -1.37
C VAL A 852 12.15 -17.93 -1.12
N LEU A 853 11.60 -18.25 0.05
CA LEU A 853 11.28 -19.61 0.49
C LEU A 853 10.39 -20.39 -0.49
N ALA A 854 9.12 -19.98 -0.64
CA ALA A 854 8.17 -20.71 -1.47
C ALA A 854 8.50 -20.64 -2.99
N PRO A 855 8.97 -19.50 -3.54
CA PRO A 855 9.45 -19.45 -4.92
C PRO A 855 10.58 -20.43 -5.20
N VAL A 856 11.65 -20.44 -4.40
CA VAL A 856 12.79 -21.35 -4.61
C VAL A 856 12.39 -22.81 -4.46
N LEU A 857 11.57 -23.15 -3.46
CA LEU A 857 11.06 -24.52 -3.33
C LEU A 857 10.30 -24.96 -4.58
N THR A 858 9.51 -24.08 -5.18
CA THR A 858 8.73 -24.39 -6.38
C THR A 858 9.62 -24.55 -7.61
N ASP A 859 10.56 -23.62 -7.81
CA ASP A 859 11.53 -23.68 -8.92
C ASP A 859 12.44 -24.92 -8.84
N GLU A 860 12.70 -25.41 -7.62
CA GLU A 860 13.46 -26.64 -7.34
C GLU A 860 12.60 -27.91 -7.34
N GLY A 861 11.33 -27.84 -7.79
CA GLY A 861 10.44 -29.00 -7.92
C GLY A 861 9.87 -29.53 -6.60
N ARG A 862 9.97 -28.75 -5.52
CA ARG A 862 9.50 -29.06 -4.16
C ARG A 862 8.31 -28.23 -3.74
N VAL A 863 7.36 -28.05 -4.66
CA VAL A 863 6.10 -27.38 -4.38
C VAL A 863 5.28 -28.06 -3.28
N ASP A 864 5.49 -29.36 -3.07
CA ASP A 864 4.97 -30.11 -1.93
C ASP A 864 5.36 -29.50 -0.58
N LEU A 865 6.61 -29.06 -0.44
CA LEU A 865 7.09 -28.41 0.78
C LEU A 865 6.53 -27.00 0.94
N ALA A 866 6.40 -26.25 -0.16
CA ALA A 866 5.79 -24.92 -0.13
C ALA A 866 4.35 -24.98 0.42
N TYR A 867 3.53 -25.92 -0.07
CA TYR A 867 2.17 -26.14 0.46
C TYR A 867 2.17 -26.69 1.88
N LYS A 868 3.06 -27.63 2.24
CA LYS A 868 3.16 -28.12 3.63
C LYS A 868 3.46 -26.99 4.62
N LEU A 869 4.37 -26.08 4.26
CA LEU A 869 4.71 -24.90 5.07
C LEU A 869 3.56 -23.89 5.13
N LEU A 870 2.86 -23.66 4.02
CA LEU A 870 1.67 -22.80 3.99
C LEU A 870 0.56 -23.36 4.89
N HIS A 871 0.38 -24.68 4.89
CA HIS A 871 -0.67 -25.39 5.63
C HIS A 871 -0.32 -25.73 7.07
N GLN A 872 0.92 -25.45 7.49
CA GLN A 872 1.35 -25.62 8.87
C GLN A 872 0.69 -24.57 9.76
N ASP A 873 0.22 -25.00 10.93
CA ASP A 873 -0.35 -24.12 11.95
C ASP A 873 0.36 -24.23 13.32
N ALA A 874 1.36 -25.10 13.46
CA ALA A 874 2.29 -25.09 14.58
C ALA A 874 3.30 -23.94 14.47
N MET A 875 3.79 -23.48 15.62
CA MET A 875 4.82 -22.46 15.71
C MET A 875 6.19 -22.98 15.24
N PRO A 876 6.93 -22.25 14.38
CA PRO A 876 6.55 -21.07 13.57
C PRO A 876 5.91 -21.41 12.21
N SER A 877 4.79 -20.73 11.92
CA SER A 877 4.10 -20.79 10.62
C SER A 877 3.21 -19.56 10.42
N TRP A 878 2.76 -19.33 9.17
CA TRP A 878 1.77 -18.28 8.91
C TRP A 878 0.43 -18.57 9.58
N LEU A 879 -0.09 -19.80 9.47
CA LEU A 879 -1.40 -20.13 10.03
C LEU A 879 -1.41 -20.22 11.55
N PHE A 880 -0.26 -20.32 12.21
CA PHE A 880 -0.18 -20.14 13.66
C PHE A 880 -0.76 -18.79 14.10
N SER A 881 -0.40 -17.69 13.42
CA SER A 881 -0.96 -16.36 13.73
C SER A 881 -2.46 -16.29 13.44
N VAL A 882 -2.90 -16.91 12.34
CA VAL A 882 -4.33 -16.99 11.95
C VAL A 882 -5.15 -17.73 13.01
N ARG A 883 -4.67 -18.88 13.49
CA ARG A 883 -5.30 -19.66 14.59
C ARG A 883 -5.38 -18.88 15.90
N ASN A 884 -4.44 -17.97 16.12
CA ASN A 884 -4.40 -17.06 17.27
C ASN A 884 -5.18 -15.75 17.05
N GLY A 885 -5.93 -15.62 15.95
CA GLY A 885 -6.89 -14.54 15.73
C GLY A 885 -6.32 -13.30 15.04
N ALA A 886 -5.17 -13.43 14.37
CA ALA A 886 -4.58 -12.36 13.58
C ALA A 886 -5.52 -11.90 12.46
N THR A 887 -5.65 -10.58 12.31
CA THR A 887 -6.37 -9.92 11.20
C THR A 887 -5.42 -9.13 10.28
N THR A 888 -4.12 -9.19 10.57
CA THR A 888 -2.99 -8.53 9.89
C THR A 888 -1.78 -9.45 10.03
N ILE A 889 -0.72 -9.21 9.26
CA ILE A 889 0.54 -9.93 9.46
C ILE A 889 1.24 -9.36 10.70
N TRP A 890 1.83 -10.23 11.51
CA TRP A 890 2.57 -9.84 12.71
C TRP A 890 4.06 -9.65 12.41
N GLU A 891 4.74 -8.87 13.25
CA GLU A 891 6.19 -8.64 13.10
C GLU A 891 7.02 -9.87 13.42
N ARG A 892 6.59 -10.66 14.41
CA ARG A 892 7.25 -11.91 14.79
C ARG A 892 6.33 -13.08 14.50
N TRP A 893 6.92 -14.23 14.18
CA TRP A 893 6.20 -15.50 14.16
C TRP A 893 5.52 -15.82 15.50
N ASN A 894 6.11 -15.42 16.63
CA ASN A 894 5.59 -15.55 17.99
C ASN A 894 5.15 -14.21 18.60
N SER A 895 4.52 -13.32 17.83
CA SER A 895 4.02 -12.07 18.43
C SER A 895 3.00 -12.32 19.54
N TYR A 896 2.16 -13.34 19.40
CA TYR A 896 1.21 -13.76 20.43
C TYR A 896 0.82 -15.23 20.25
N SER A 897 0.51 -15.92 21.35
CA SER A 897 -0.28 -17.15 21.29
C SER A 897 -1.21 -17.23 22.49
N LYS A 898 -2.34 -17.92 22.35
CA LYS A 898 -3.26 -18.19 23.47
C LYS A 898 -2.62 -19.05 24.57
N GLU A 899 -1.55 -19.76 24.25
CA GLU A 899 -0.84 -20.68 25.15
C GLU A 899 0.30 -19.96 25.92
N ASP A 900 1.15 -19.22 25.19
CA ASP A 900 2.37 -18.60 25.73
C ASP A 900 2.20 -17.12 26.05
N GLY A 901 1.17 -16.46 25.53
CA GLY A 901 0.93 -15.05 25.70
C GLY A 901 1.67 -14.15 24.71
N PHE A 902 1.96 -12.92 25.15
CA PHE A 902 2.63 -11.91 24.33
C PHE A 902 4.12 -12.18 24.19
N GLY A 903 4.63 -12.11 22.95
CA GLY A 903 6.05 -12.12 22.67
C GLY A 903 6.80 -10.87 23.20
N PRO A 904 8.14 -10.80 23.03
CA PRO A 904 8.99 -9.75 23.59
C PRO A 904 8.52 -8.32 23.29
N VAL A 905 8.03 -7.62 24.31
CA VAL A 905 7.26 -6.36 24.20
C VAL A 905 8.07 -5.18 23.62
N ASP A 906 9.38 -5.18 23.79
CA ASP A 906 10.30 -4.13 23.31
C ASP A 906 10.27 -3.95 21.78
N MET A 907 9.87 -5.00 21.06
CA MET A 907 9.63 -4.95 19.61
C MET A 907 8.62 -6.04 19.23
N ASN A 908 7.32 -5.75 19.32
CA ASN A 908 6.25 -6.70 19.03
C ASN A 908 5.00 -6.06 18.39
N SER A 909 5.07 -5.75 17.11
CA SER A 909 3.95 -5.24 16.32
C SER A 909 3.00 -6.35 15.87
N PHE A 910 1.69 -6.08 15.91
CA PHE A 910 0.65 -6.94 15.33
C PHE A 910 0.21 -6.48 13.94
N ASN A 911 0.89 -5.49 13.36
CA ASN A 911 0.63 -5.00 12.01
C ASN A 911 1.94 -4.64 11.31
N HIS A 912 2.54 -5.68 10.76
CA HIS A 912 3.66 -5.62 9.83
C HIS A 912 3.18 -6.17 8.49
N TYR A 913 3.93 -6.03 7.40
CA TYR A 913 3.58 -6.66 6.11
C TYR A 913 4.61 -7.68 5.63
N SER A 914 5.79 -7.71 6.23
CA SER A 914 6.97 -8.44 5.77
C SER A 914 6.69 -9.93 5.52
N TYR A 915 6.20 -10.68 6.51
CA TYR A 915 5.88 -12.10 6.29
C TYR A 915 4.70 -12.35 5.34
N GLY A 916 3.97 -11.30 4.94
CA GLY A 916 2.95 -11.36 3.90
C GLY A 916 3.50 -11.54 2.48
N ALA A 917 4.82 -11.47 2.29
CA ALA A 917 5.47 -11.68 0.99
C ALA A 917 5.14 -13.04 0.34
N ILE A 918 4.72 -14.04 1.12
CA ILE A 918 4.22 -15.33 0.61
C ILE A 918 3.11 -15.18 -0.44
N MET A 919 2.36 -14.08 -0.40
CA MET A 919 1.26 -13.85 -1.32
C MET A 919 1.74 -13.65 -2.76
N GLU A 920 2.99 -13.21 -3.00
CA GLU A 920 3.56 -13.19 -4.36
C GLU A 920 3.62 -14.60 -4.96
N TRP A 921 4.01 -15.60 -4.17
CA TRP A 921 4.03 -16.99 -4.60
C TRP A 921 2.62 -17.51 -4.83
N MET A 922 1.64 -17.04 -4.04
CA MET A 922 0.25 -17.39 -4.28
C MET A 922 -0.22 -16.87 -5.66
N TYR A 923 0.18 -15.67 -6.07
CA TYR A 923 -0.11 -15.21 -7.44
C TYR A 923 0.69 -15.97 -8.49
N GLU A 924 2.01 -16.05 -8.36
CA GLU A 924 2.93 -16.51 -9.41
C GLU A 924 2.92 -18.02 -9.62
N SER A 925 2.64 -18.79 -8.57
CA SER A 925 2.75 -20.24 -8.57
C SER A 925 1.42 -20.92 -8.26
N MET A 926 0.73 -20.54 -7.17
CA MET A 926 -0.55 -21.16 -6.83
C MET A 926 -1.62 -20.81 -7.87
N ALA A 927 -1.94 -19.54 -8.09
CA ALA A 927 -2.79 -19.12 -9.21
C ALA A 927 -2.06 -19.26 -10.55
N GLY A 928 -0.74 -19.07 -10.57
CA GLY A 928 0.08 -19.25 -11.76
C GLY A 928 0.18 -18.01 -12.65
N ILE A 929 -0.16 -16.81 -12.18
CA ILE A 929 0.03 -15.54 -12.91
C ILE A 929 1.44 -15.05 -12.63
N ALA A 930 2.42 -15.48 -13.43
CA ALA A 930 3.82 -15.11 -13.22
C ALA A 930 4.33 -14.18 -14.32
N LYS A 931 5.02 -13.11 -13.92
CA LYS A 931 5.74 -12.23 -14.85
C LYS A 931 6.83 -12.99 -15.62
N ASP A 932 7.09 -12.56 -16.85
CA ASP A 932 8.29 -12.97 -17.60
C ASP A 932 9.37 -11.87 -17.45
N PRO A 933 10.50 -12.16 -16.80
CA PRO A 933 11.57 -11.18 -16.64
C PRO A 933 12.14 -10.60 -17.93
N GLU A 934 12.06 -11.34 -19.04
CA GLU A 934 12.49 -10.88 -20.36
C GLU A 934 11.46 -9.96 -21.03
N HIS A 935 10.20 -9.99 -20.56
CA HIS A 935 9.09 -9.19 -21.09
C HIS A 935 8.31 -8.45 -19.97
N PRO A 936 8.94 -7.45 -19.32
CA PRO A 936 8.36 -6.67 -18.22
C PRO A 936 6.96 -6.10 -18.50
N GLY A 937 6.20 -5.86 -17.43
CA GLY A 937 4.85 -5.30 -17.50
C GLY A 937 3.80 -6.28 -18.02
N PHE A 938 4.09 -7.59 -18.02
CA PHE A 938 3.23 -8.65 -18.54
C PHE A 938 2.97 -8.56 -20.05
N ARG A 939 3.95 -8.06 -20.81
CA ARG A 939 3.87 -8.05 -22.29
C ARG A 939 3.86 -9.47 -22.84
N HIS A 940 4.71 -10.31 -22.26
CA HIS A 940 4.53 -11.75 -22.19
C HIS A 940 4.55 -12.15 -20.72
N PHE A 941 3.87 -13.24 -20.38
CA PHE A 941 3.82 -13.75 -19.01
C PHE A 941 3.54 -15.25 -19.01
N PHE A 942 3.73 -15.89 -17.86
CA PHE A 942 3.44 -17.30 -17.65
C PHE A 942 2.08 -17.48 -16.97
N LEU A 943 1.36 -18.48 -17.45
CA LEU A 943 0.18 -19.07 -16.82
C LEU A 943 0.58 -20.47 -16.36
N ARG A 944 1.05 -20.60 -15.11
CA ARG A 944 1.70 -21.81 -14.58
C ARG A 944 1.15 -22.25 -13.23
N PRO A 945 -0.12 -22.71 -13.15
CA PRO A 945 -0.70 -23.16 -11.90
C PRO A 945 0.05 -24.39 -11.35
N HIS A 946 0.55 -24.27 -10.12
CA HIS A 946 1.08 -25.38 -9.35
C HIS A 946 0.02 -25.84 -8.34
N LEU A 947 -0.57 -27.00 -8.61
CA LEU A 947 -1.62 -27.57 -7.78
C LEU A 947 -1.09 -27.98 -6.41
N ASP A 948 -1.95 -27.96 -5.40
CA ASP A 948 -1.62 -28.42 -4.06
C ASP A 948 -1.57 -29.96 -4.01
N PRO A 949 -0.38 -30.58 -3.87
CA PRO A 949 -0.27 -32.04 -3.84
C PRO A 949 -0.81 -32.63 -2.53
N THR A 950 -1.07 -31.83 -1.50
CA THR A 950 -1.69 -32.28 -0.24
C THR A 950 -3.21 -32.45 -0.37
N GLY A 951 -3.81 -31.86 -1.40
CA GLY A 951 -5.25 -31.90 -1.65
C GLY A 951 -6.10 -31.00 -0.74
N LYS A 952 -5.49 -30.13 0.08
CA LYS A 952 -6.22 -29.17 0.93
C LYS A 952 -6.80 -28.01 0.12
N VAL A 953 -6.05 -27.50 -0.87
CA VAL A 953 -6.55 -26.52 -1.84
C VAL A 953 -6.85 -27.21 -3.16
N THR A 954 -8.14 -27.30 -3.52
CA THR A 954 -8.57 -27.92 -4.78
C THR A 954 -9.11 -26.91 -5.78
N ARG A 955 -9.30 -25.66 -5.37
CA ARG A 955 -9.78 -24.57 -6.22
C ARG A 955 -9.08 -23.27 -5.91
N VAL A 956 -8.61 -22.59 -6.94
CA VAL A 956 -8.04 -21.24 -6.87
C VAL A 956 -8.65 -20.35 -7.94
N THR A 957 -8.95 -19.11 -7.57
CA THR A 957 -9.32 -18.04 -8.48
C THR A 957 -8.39 -16.87 -8.28
N GLY A 958 -7.60 -16.54 -9.30
CA GLY A 958 -6.70 -15.39 -9.32
C GLY A 958 -7.01 -14.44 -10.50
N SER A 959 -6.88 -13.15 -10.25
CA SER A 959 -6.83 -12.11 -11.29
C SER A 959 -5.82 -11.03 -10.96
N HIS A 960 -5.27 -10.38 -11.98
CA HIS A 960 -4.40 -9.22 -11.85
C HIS A 960 -4.61 -8.27 -13.04
N LEU A 961 -4.95 -7.02 -12.77
CA LEU A 961 -5.09 -5.96 -13.75
C LEU A 961 -3.70 -5.39 -14.07
N SER A 962 -3.08 -5.94 -15.12
CA SER A 962 -1.77 -5.48 -15.59
C SER A 962 -1.89 -4.14 -16.35
N PRO A 963 -0.75 -3.52 -16.71
CA PRO A 963 -0.76 -2.36 -17.59
C PRO A 963 -1.49 -2.58 -18.92
N TYR A 964 -1.59 -3.83 -19.41
CA TYR A 964 -2.28 -4.17 -20.66
C TYR A 964 -3.76 -4.56 -20.49
N GLY A 965 -4.18 -4.95 -19.29
CA GLY A 965 -5.54 -5.39 -18.99
C GLY A 965 -5.60 -6.54 -18.01
N GLU A 966 -6.81 -7.03 -17.74
CA GLU A 966 -7.02 -8.10 -16.77
C GLU A 966 -6.43 -9.43 -17.26
N ILE A 967 -5.55 -10.01 -16.43
CA ILE A 967 -5.09 -11.39 -16.52
C ILE A 967 -5.92 -12.21 -15.55
N VAL A 968 -6.44 -13.34 -16.00
CA VAL A 968 -7.20 -14.28 -15.15
C VAL A 968 -6.53 -15.64 -15.20
N SER A 969 -6.40 -16.28 -14.04
CA SER A 969 -6.02 -17.68 -13.90
C SER A 969 -6.90 -18.33 -12.83
N GLN A 970 -7.73 -19.28 -13.24
CA GLN A 970 -8.62 -20.01 -12.34
C GLN A 970 -8.48 -21.48 -12.60
N TRP A 971 -8.36 -22.27 -11.54
CA TRP A 971 -8.31 -23.71 -11.66
C TRP A 971 -9.12 -24.42 -10.60
N ARG A 972 -9.59 -25.61 -10.97
CA ARG A 972 -10.21 -26.59 -10.09
C ARG A 972 -9.69 -27.97 -10.43
N ALA A 973 -9.17 -28.67 -9.44
CA ALA A 973 -8.72 -30.05 -9.55
C ALA A 973 -9.68 -30.96 -8.76
N ASP A 974 -10.33 -31.90 -9.46
CA ASP A 974 -11.12 -32.99 -8.85
C ASP A 974 -10.43 -34.34 -9.20
N ASP A 975 -10.87 -35.48 -8.63
CA ASP A 975 -10.31 -36.84 -8.80
C ASP A 975 -9.96 -37.21 -10.27
N ARG A 976 -8.77 -36.78 -10.72
CA ARG A 976 -8.15 -36.92 -12.06
C ARG A 976 -8.52 -35.90 -13.15
N LYS A 977 -9.20 -34.81 -12.85
CA LYS A 977 -9.52 -33.77 -13.84
C LYS A 977 -9.16 -32.38 -13.36
N LEU A 978 -8.43 -31.65 -14.19
CA LEU A 978 -8.21 -30.21 -14.05
C LEU A 978 -9.16 -29.45 -14.98
N THR A 979 -9.87 -28.47 -14.44
CA THR A 979 -10.57 -27.44 -15.21
C THR A 979 -9.85 -26.12 -14.99
N TYR A 980 -9.52 -25.43 -16.07
CA TYR A 980 -8.69 -24.23 -16.08
C TYR A 980 -9.33 -23.13 -16.92
N ARG A 981 -9.38 -21.91 -16.40
CA ARG A 981 -9.91 -20.74 -17.11
C ARG A 981 -8.87 -19.64 -17.12
N ALA A 982 -8.62 -19.07 -18.28
CA ALA A 982 -7.65 -17.98 -18.43
C ALA A 982 -8.15 -16.83 -19.29
N THR A 983 -7.67 -15.63 -18.97
CA THR A 983 -7.78 -14.43 -19.81
C THR A 983 -6.38 -13.88 -20.05
N VAL A 984 -6.04 -13.68 -21.32
CA VAL A 984 -4.82 -13.01 -21.77
C VAL A 984 -5.24 -11.69 -22.43
N PRO A 985 -4.86 -10.52 -21.88
CA PRO A 985 -5.34 -9.24 -22.40
C PRO A 985 -4.83 -8.97 -23.84
N PRO A 986 -5.55 -8.17 -24.64
CA PRO A 986 -5.06 -7.73 -25.95
C PRO A 986 -3.65 -7.10 -25.88
N ASN A 987 -2.92 -7.20 -26.99
CA ASN A 987 -1.53 -6.74 -27.10
C ASN A 987 -0.49 -7.52 -26.28
N THR A 988 -0.88 -8.61 -25.64
CA THR A 988 0.03 -9.51 -24.92
C THR A 988 -0.06 -10.96 -25.43
N THR A 989 0.84 -11.79 -24.93
CA THR A 989 0.83 -13.25 -25.09
C THR A 989 1.11 -13.90 -23.74
N ALA A 990 0.77 -15.18 -23.60
CA ALA A 990 1.13 -15.96 -22.43
C ALA A 990 1.72 -17.31 -22.81
N THR A 991 2.58 -17.87 -21.97
CA THR A 991 2.92 -19.30 -22.02
C THR A 991 2.14 -20.02 -20.93
N LEU A 992 1.22 -20.90 -21.32
CA LEU A 992 0.48 -21.78 -20.44
C LEU A 992 1.28 -23.06 -20.19
N HIS A 993 1.57 -23.34 -18.91
CA HIS A 993 2.10 -24.60 -18.41
C HIS A 993 0.99 -25.31 -17.64
N ILE A 994 0.37 -26.32 -18.26
CA ILE A 994 -0.79 -27.00 -17.66
C ILE A 994 -0.44 -28.43 -17.23
N PRO A 995 -0.66 -28.80 -15.95
CA PRO A 995 -0.49 -30.16 -15.48
C PRO A 995 -1.40 -31.15 -16.22
N THR A 996 -0.84 -32.27 -16.66
CA THR A 996 -1.59 -33.34 -17.33
C THR A 996 -0.84 -34.67 -17.38
N ALA A 997 -1.59 -35.78 -17.37
CA ALA A 997 -1.07 -37.12 -17.63
C ALA A 997 -0.64 -37.33 -19.10
N ASP A 998 -1.36 -36.71 -20.04
CA ASP A 998 -1.11 -36.83 -21.48
C ASP A 998 -1.57 -35.54 -22.19
N PRO A 999 -0.71 -34.88 -22.99
CA PRO A 999 -1.07 -33.71 -23.80
C PRO A 999 -2.33 -33.88 -24.65
N SER A 1000 -2.67 -35.10 -25.07
CA SER A 1000 -3.87 -35.41 -25.87
C SER A 1000 -5.20 -35.16 -25.12
N THR A 1001 -5.13 -35.06 -23.79
CA THR A 1001 -6.26 -34.79 -22.91
C THR A 1001 -6.49 -33.31 -22.66
N VAL A 1002 -5.51 -32.45 -23.00
CA VAL A 1002 -5.62 -30.99 -22.87
C VAL A 1002 -6.51 -30.45 -23.99
N ARG A 1003 -7.71 -30.00 -23.63
CA ARG A 1003 -8.78 -29.66 -24.57
C ARG A 1003 -9.48 -28.37 -24.20
N GLU A 1004 -9.87 -27.61 -25.22
CA GLU A 1004 -10.89 -26.58 -25.11
C GLU A 1004 -12.20 -27.14 -25.70
N ALA A 1005 -13.21 -27.30 -24.85
CA ALA A 1005 -14.41 -28.09 -25.15
C ALA A 1005 -14.05 -29.49 -25.71
N ARG A 1006 -14.31 -29.74 -27.00
CA ARG A 1006 -13.99 -31.04 -27.65
C ARG A 1006 -12.68 -30.99 -28.46
N THR A 1007 -12.08 -29.83 -28.63
CA THR A 1007 -10.92 -29.61 -29.51
C THR A 1007 -9.62 -29.72 -28.71
N PRO A 1008 -8.64 -30.54 -29.14
CA PRO A 1008 -7.30 -30.52 -28.54
C PRO A 1008 -6.73 -29.11 -28.56
N LEU A 1009 -6.14 -28.65 -27.46
CA LEU A 1009 -5.67 -27.27 -27.35
C LEU A 1009 -4.63 -26.91 -28.43
N SER A 1010 -3.80 -27.86 -28.83
CA SER A 1010 -2.83 -27.73 -29.95
C SER A 1010 -3.46 -27.50 -31.33
N ARG A 1011 -4.78 -27.66 -31.47
CA ARG A 1011 -5.54 -27.41 -32.70
C ARG A 1011 -6.44 -26.17 -32.61
N VAL A 1012 -6.44 -25.48 -31.47
CA VAL A 1012 -7.16 -24.21 -31.32
C VAL A 1012 -6.42 -23.14 -32.12
N GLU A 1013 -7.16 -22.34 -32.89
CA GLU A 1013 -6.59 -21.31 -33.75
C GLU A 1013 -5.69 -20.33 -32.98
N GLY A 1014 -4.48 -20.12 -33.49
CA GLY A 1014 -3.48 -19.22 -32.91
C GLY A 1014 -2.70 -19.77 -31.71
N VAL A 1015 -3.09 -20.94 -31.16
CA VAL A 1015 -2.37 -21.61 -30.07
C VAL A 1015 -1.23 -22.45 -30.64
N GLU A 1016 -0.04 -22.33 -30.06
CA GLU A 1016 1.15 -23.09 -30.46
C GLU A 1016 1.53 -24.08 -29.35
N TYR A 1017 1.69 -25.35 -29.69
CA TYR A 1017 2.19 -26.36 -28.75
C TYR A 1017 3.71 -26.30 -28.65
N LEU A 1018 4.21 -26.14 -27.42
CA LEU A 1018 5.64 -25.96 -27.15
C LEU A 1018 6.33 -27.23 -26.64
N GLY A 1019 5.58 -28.21 -26.15
CA GLY A 1019 6.13 -29.48 -25.69
C GLY A 1019 5.45 -30.06 -24.45
N PHE A 1020 5.92 -31.22 -24.03
CA PHE A 1020 5.50 -31.92 -22.81
C PHE A 1020 6.72 -32.48 -22.10
N ALA A 1021 6.88 -32.09 -20.84
CA ALA A 1021 7.95 -32.54 -19.96
C ALA A 1021 7.41 -32.57 -18.53
N ASP A 1022 7.87 -33.53 -17.72
CA ASP A 1022 7.60 -33.61 -16.28
C ASP A 1022 6.11 -33.46 -15.90
N GLY A 1023 5.23 -34.13 -16.66
CA GLY A 1023 3.78 -34.10 -16.41
C GLY A 1023 3.10 -32.77 -16.74
N THR A 1024 3.75 -31.88 -17.49
CA THR A 1024 3.25 -30.56 -17.84
C THR A 1024 3.29 -30.33 -19.35
N ALA A 1025 2.13 -29.99 -19.94
CA ALA A 1025 2.04 -29.60 -21.34
C ALA A 1025 2.13 -28.08 -21.48
N SER A 1026 2.93 -27.60 -22.43
CA SER A 1026 3.21 -26.17 -22.62
C SER A 1026 2.64 -25.63 -23.93
N TYR A 1027 2.01 -24.45 -23.87
CA TYR A 1027 1.37 -23.81 -25.02
C TYR A 1027 1.63 -22.31 -25.03
N ARG A 1028 1.91 -21.71 -26.19
CA ARG A 1028 1.86 -20.26 -26.37
C ARG A 1028 0.43 -19.84 -26.70
N LEU A 1029 -0.15 -19.01 -25.86
CA LEU A 1029 -1.48 -18.46 -26.00
C LEU A 1029 -1.41 -17.02 -26.53
N PRO A 1030 -2.14 -16.70 -27.61
CA PRO A 1030 -2.41 -15.31 -27.97
C PRO A 1030 -3.39 -14.67 -26.97
N SER A 1031 -3.60 -13.35 -27.06
CA SER A 1031 -4.68 -12.67 -26.34
C SER A 1031 -6.03 -13.34 -26.56
N GLY A 1032 -6.88 -13.38 -25.54
CA GLY A 1032 -8.18 -14.05 -25.58
C GLY A 1032 -8.60 -14.69 -24.26
N ARG A 1033 -9.77 -15.31 -24.28
CA ARG A 1033 -10.31 -16.11 -23.16
C ARG A 1033 -10.24 -17.59 -23.52
N TYR A 1034 -9.88 -18.42 -22.56
CA TYR A 1034 -9.68 -19.86 -22.71
C TYR A 1034 -10.37 -20.64 -21.60
N GLU A 1035 -11.04 -21.72 -21.97
CA GLU A 1035 -11.58 -22.72 -21.04
C GLU A 1035 -10.99 -24.08 -21.38
N VAL A 1036 -10.07 -24.54 -20.56
CA VAL A 1036 -9.25 -25.73 -20.80
C VAL A 1036 -9.60 -26.81 -19.78
N THR A 1037 -9.64 -28.06 -20.22
CA THR A 1037 -9.66 -29.24 -19.35
C THR A 1037 -8.47 -30.13 -19.64
N SER A 1038 -7.89 -30.76 -18.62
CA SER A 1038 -6.88 -31.81 -18.78
C SER A 1038 -7.14 -32.97 -17.82
N ALA A 1039 -6.65 -34.16 -18.17
CA ALA A 1039 -6.62 -35.29 -17.24
C ALA A 1039 -5.34 -35.20 -16.40
N LEU A 1040 -5.46 -35.34 -15.08
CA LEU A 1040 -4.34 -35.44 -14.15
C LEU A 1040 -3.88 -36.91 -14.02
N ALA A 1041 -2.63 -37.10 -13.62
CA ALA A 1041 -2.00 -38.42 -13.47
C ALA A 1041 -2.62 -39.26 -12.36
#